data_AF-A0AA36IIF0-F1
#
_entry.id   AF-A0AA36IIF0-F1
#
_cell.length_a   1.000
_cell.length_b   1.000
_cell.length_c   1.000
_cell.angle_alpha   90.00
_cell.angle_beta   90.00
_cell.angle_gamma   90.00
#
_symmetry.space_group_name_H-M   'P 1'
#
loop_
_entity.id
_entity.type
_entity.pdbx_description
1 polymer ?
#
loop_
_entity_poly.entity_id
_entity_poly.type
_entity_poly.pdbx_seq_one_letter_code
_entity_poly.pdbx_strand_id
1 'polypeptide(L)'
;MAAPKFCILGGGVAALSSARLLQRSLPHAEVTVVHSAPCLRTARGAKRQILEQGFQNSILVDKHGREALGLLKLLRLQDEVVSANIEASARRHLLHRGKVQLVPGPLHILTYGWAFLAEPVWPRAREEDESVASFVSRRGSTAVAQRLADPICRGQLAGDATELSVRTCFPRLWHNEQRFGSVFLGAALDSVLSYRQRSWMALDLLDRILQLARCQRRRVLRAAREDDHAVAVRNWLQKLVIGMNFCPWAKSVNEDNGIKVVTSLATTEDEVLSDLKREAAWLPVGEAKTKPTTTLVVCPYVAPWQDFAPFGDFFGEKLENGVLLEDEFGVKLVGFHPQYEEEPLHGSVLDVGDVLTLPLKDEPEPVTVLDPAPDADGEAFLVRRQDGGEEMISYKRLTELLAEDDSGLPPETAEEEEDELESVEGIAQRAPRPTIHLLRLCDLSNALAEGVEVGDRVLEQNALSAQELGYAGWQRLMSQCEPDPLLQRVATGGRSYSFRDGMSSLLRTLEEQLLIPGPGTVPAEIRRNSAAERLEAPGDARARVWLRDGSCVEADCVIAAVPPADLSQVLRQSGFEQDRMCQLLTSVRHKSVGVVNLCYEKDVLKERRWRGAGYFVGSLEQEGPLLGMSWDSQLFPDHRGASRGACMTL
;
A
#
# COMPACT_ATOMS: atom_id res chain seq x y z
N MET A 1 -24.15 -30.53 -8.64
CA MET A 1 -24.77 -29.85 -7.47
C MET A 1 -25.49 -28.62 -7.98
N ALA A 2 -26.65 -28.28 -7.41
CA ALA A 2 -27.34 -27.05 -7.78
C ALA A 2 -26.47 -25.82 -7.44
N ALA A 3 -26.56 -24.77 -8.26
CA ALA A 3 -25.85 -23.52 -7.97
C ALA A 3 -26.30 -22.95 -6.61
N PRO A 4 -25.37 -22.47 -5.77
CA PRO A 4 -25.72 -21.82 -4.52
C PRO A 4 -26.44 -20.50 -4.81
N LYS A 5 -27.50 -20.24 -4.04
CA LYS A 5 -28.35 -19.04 -4.16
C LYS A 5 -28.13 -18.11 -2.98
N PHE A 6 -27.83 -16.85 -3.25
CA PHE A 6 -27.64 -15.81 -2.25
C PHE A 6 -28.68 -14.71 -2.41
N CYS A 7 -29.30 -14.30 -1.31
CA CYS A 7 -30.16 -13.11 -1.26
C CYS A 7 -29.50 -12.05 -0.39
N ILE A 8 -29.25 -10.87 -0.95
CA ILE A 8 -28.61 -9.75 -0.26
C ILE A 8 -29.66 -8.66 -0.05
N LEU A 9 -29.84 -8.27 1.22
CA LEU A 9 -30.76 -7.22 1.61
C LEU A 9 -30.00 -5.89 1.70
N GLY A 10 -30.38 -4.90 0.91
CA GLY A 10 -29.81 -3.55 0.92
C GLY A 10 -29.27 -3.11 -0.44
N GLY A 11 -29.28 -1.79 -0.68
CA GLY A 11 -28.82 -1.16 -1.92
C GLY A 11 -27.66 -0.20 -1.70
N GLY A 12 -26.92 -0.40 -0.62
CA GLY A 12 -25.77 0.42 -0.27
C GLY A 12 -24.44 -0.14 -0.77
N VAL A 13 -23.37 0.61 -0.53
CA VAL A 13 -21.99 0.22 -0.91
C VAL A 13 -21.67 -1.17 -0.35
N ALA A 14 -22.02 -1.45 0.91
CA ALA A 14 -21.81 -2.77 1.54
C ALA A 14 -22.50 -3.89 0.75
N ALA A 15 -23.81 -3.77 0.49
CA ALA A 15 -24.58 -4.79 -0.22
C ALA A 15 -24.06 -5.06 -1.64
N LEU A 16 -23.86 -4.02 -2.44
CA LEU A 16 -23.41 -4.15 -3.82
C LEU A 16 -21.96 -4.64 -3.91
N SER A 17 -21.09 -4.20 -3.00
CA SER A 17 -19.71 -4.71 -2.93
C SER A 17 -19.66 -6.18 -2.52
N SER A 18 -20.47 -6.62 -1.55
CA SER A 18 -20.63 -8.03 -1.18
C SER A 18 -21.13 -8.88 -2.36
N ALA A 19 -22.15 -8.40 -3.09
CA ALA A 19 -22.64 -9.08 -4.30
C ALA A 19 -21.53 -9.27 -5.34
N ARG A 20 -20.71 -8.23 -5.56
CA ARG A 20 -19.63 -8.26 -6.56
C ARG A 20 -18.52 -9.22 -6.16
N LEU A 21 -18.16 -9.23 -4.88
CA LEU A 21 -17.18 -10.17 -4.33
C LEU A 21 -17.68 -11.61 -4.45
N LEU A 22 -18.95 -11.88 -4.15
CA LEU A 22 -19.56 -13.20 -4.31
C LEU A 22 -19.54 -13.68 -5.75
N GLN A 23 -19.94 -12.86 -6.73
CA GLN A 23 -19.86 -13.22 -8.14
C GLN A 23 -18.42 -13.54 -8.58
N ARG A 24 -17.43 -12.81 -8.06
CA ARG A 24 -16.02 -13.05 -8.40
C ARG A 24 -15.48 -14.34 -7.78
N SER A 25 -15.87 -14.63 -6.54
CA SER A 25 -15.43 -15.84 -5.82
C SER A 25 -16.20 -17.10 -6.26
N LEU A 26 -17.46 -16.95 -6.66
CA LEU A 26 -18.36 -18.03 -7.07
C LEU A 26 -19.07 -17.64 -8.38
N PRO A 27 -18.41 -17.79 -9.54
CA PRO A 27 -18.95 -17.33 -10.83
C PRO A 27 -20.30 -17.97 -11.21
N HIS A 28 -20.59 -19.16 -10.70
CA HIS A 28 -21.81 -19.90 -10.98
C HIS A 28 -22.92 -19.69 -9.93
N ALA A 29 -22.69 -18.89 -8.89
CA ALA A 29 -23.71 -18.62 -7.87
C ALA A 29 -24.81 -17.70 -8.39
N GLU A 30 -26.06 -17.96 -8.01
CA GLU A 30 -27.17 -17.04 -8.27
C GLU A 30 -27.20 -15.99 -7.16
N VAL A 31 -27.10 -14.72 -7.50
CA VAL A 31 -27.11 -13.61 -6.55
C VAL A 31 -28.31 -12.71 -6.82
N THR A 32 -29.17 -12.54 -5.82
CA THR A 32 -30.29 -11.59 -5.85
C THR A 32 -30.02 -10.47 -4.85
N VAL A 33 -30.06 -9.21 -5.30
CA VAL A 33 -29.97 -8.01 -4.46
C VAL A 33 -31.35 -7.36 -4.38
N VAL A 34 -31.84 -7.10 -3.17
CA VAL A 34 -33.14 -6.47 -2.92
C VAL A 34 -32.94 -5.15 -2.19
N HIS A 35 -33.45 -4.05 -2.75
CA HIS A 35 -33.33 -2.75 -2.10
C HIS A 35 -34.44 -1.76 -2.44
N SER A 36 -34.78 -0.92 -1.45
CA SER A 36 -35.82 0.09 -1.54
C SER A 36 -35.32 1.39 -2.20
N ALA A 37 -34.08 1.79 -1.93
CA ALA A 37 -33.45 2.98 -2.48
C ALA A 37 -31.92 2.89 -2.41
N PRO A 38 -31.18 3.62 -3.26
CA PRO A 38 -29.73 3.73 -3.15
C PRO A 38 -29.32 4.61 -1.95
N CYS A 39 -28.23 4.25 -1.27
CA CYS A 39 -27.75 5.01 -0.10
C CYS A 39 -26.90 6.25 -0.46
N LEU A 40 -26.35 6.31 -1.67
CA LEU A 40 -25.60 7.46 -2.20
C LEU A 40 -26.39 8.07 -3.35
N ARG A 41 -26.61 9.38 -3.28
CA ARG A 41 -27.39 10.12 -4.26
C ARG A 41 -26.68 11.40 -4.62
N THR A 42 -26.56 11.64 -5.92
CA THR A 42 -25.98 12.85 -6.47
C THR A 42 -27.03 13.53 -7.33
N ALA A 43 -27.25 14.82 -7.10
CA ALA A 43 -28.08 15.67 -7.93
C ALA A 43 -27.21 16.59 -8.79
N ARG A 44 -27.77 17.05 -9.91
CA ARG A 44 -27.15 18.06 -10.76
C ARG A 44 -27.85 19.40 -10.60
N GLY A 45 -27.09 20.43 -10.24
CA GLY A 45 -27.58 21.80 -10.17
C GLY A 45 -27.83 22.40 -11.56
N ALA A 46 -28.48 23.56 -11.61
CA ALA A 46 -28.84 24.24 -12.86
C ALA A 46 -27.63 24.55 -13.77
N LYS A 47 -26.44 24.76 -13.18
CA LYS A 47 -25.18 25.00 -13.91
C LYS A 47 -24.32 23.73 -14.06
N ARG A 48 -24.95 22.55 -14.01
CA ARG A 48 -24.29 21.22 -14.01
C ARG A 48 -23.32 21.03 -12.83
N GLN A 49 -23.62 21.67 -11.70
CA GLN A 49 -22.89 21.46 -10.45
C GLN A 49 -23.21 20.07 -9.90
N ILE A 50 -22.22 19.38 -9.34
CA ILE A 50 -22.43 18.10 -8.65
C ILE A 50 -22.81 18.40 -7.20
N LEU A 51 -23.99 17.95 -6.78
CA LEU A 51 -24.57 18.19 -5.45
C LEU A 51 -24.84 16.86 -4.77
N GLU A 52 -24.03 16.49 -3.78
CA GLU A 52 -24.24 15.27 -3.02
C GLU A 52 -25.41 15.44 -2.04
N GLN A 53 -26.33 14.48 -2.06
CA GLN A 53 -27.53 14.49 -1.21
C GLN A 53 -27.37 13.60 0.03
N GLY A 54 -26.27 12.86 0.13
CA GLY A 54 -25.94 12.00 1.26
C GLY A 54 -25.08 12.72 2.29
N PHE A 55 -25.05 12.17 3.51
CA PHE A 55 -24.13 12.61 4.57
C PHE A 55 -22.66 12.36 4.20
N GLN A 56 -22.39 11.35 3.36
CA GLN A 56 -21.08 11.08 2.79
C GLN A 56 -20.97 11.71 1.40
N ASN A 57 -20.00 12.61 1.23
CA ASN A 57 -19.72 13.30 -0.04
C ASN A 57 -18.37 12.90 -0.68
N SER A 58 -17.57 12.10 0.01
CA SER A 58 -16.24 11.67 -0.42
C SER A 58 -15.78 10.43 0.35
N ILE A 59 -14.79 9.73 -0.19
CA ILE A 59 -14.12 8.59 0.45
C ILE A 59 -12.78 9.07 1.01
N LEU A 60 -12.56 8.83 2.31
CA LEU A 60 -11.29 9.11 2.96
C LEU A 60 -10.26 8.05 2.60
N VAL A 61 -9.02 8.49 2.36
CA VAL A 61 -7.89 7.58 2.15
C VAL A 61 -7.02 7.61 3.40
N ASP A 62 -7.18 6.58 4.21
CA ASP A 62 -6.31 6.26 5.33
C ASP A 62 -5.56 4.95 5.05
N LYS A 63 -4.94 4.36 6.08
CA LYS A 63 -4.24 3.07 5.97
C LYS A 63 -5.14 1.90 5.51
N HIS A 64 -6.46 2.00 5.69
CA HIS A 64 -7.48 1.07 5.17
C HIS A 64 -8.10 1.55 3.84
N GLY A 65 -7.58 2.65 3.28
CA GLY A 65 -7.96 3.13 1.95
C GLY A 65 -7.50 2.20 0.84
N ARG A 66 -6.57 1.27 1.10
CA ARG A 66 -6.06 0.30 0.11
C ARG A 66 -7.15 -0.62 -0.41
N GLU A 67 -8.08 -1.03 0.45
CA GLU A 67 -9.22 -1.87 0.10
C GLU A 67 -10.22 -1.09 -0.77
N ALA A 68 -10.49 0.17 -0.43
CA ALA A 68 -11.31 1.06 -1.25
C ALA A 68 -10.68 1.33 -2.63
N LEU A 69 -9.35 1.46 -2.69
CA LEU A 69 -8.58 1.57 -3.93
C LEU A 69 -8.60 0.26 -4.73
N GLY A 70 -8.55 -0.89 -4.06
CA GLY A 70 -8.73 -2.20 -4.67
C GLY A 70 -10.10 -2.34 -5.33
N LEU A 71 -11.16 -1.84 -4.67
CA LEU A 71 -12.49 -1.76 -5.25
C LEU A 71 -12.53 -0.84 -6.47
N LEU A 72 -11.91 0.34 -6.43
CA LEU A 72 -11.82 1.23 -7.59
C LEU A 72 -11.18 0.56 -8.81
N LYS A 73 -10.07 -0.16 -8.59
CA LYS A 73 -9.42 -0.93 -9.66
C LYS A 73 -10.31 -2.00 -10.24
N LEU A 74 -10.97 -2.75 -9.35
CA LEU A 74 -11.92 -3.80 -9.75
C LEU A 74 -13.03 -3.22 -10.62
N LEU A 75 -13.52 -2.03 -10.25
CA LEU A 75 -14.60 -1.35 -10.96
C LEU A 75 -14.16 -0.60 -12.20
N ARG A 76 -12.85 -0.53 -12.47
CA ARG A 76 -12.25 0.26 -13.54
C ARG A 76 -12.65 1.75 -13.49
N LEU A 77 -12.82 2.28 -12.28
CA LEU A 77 -13.24 3.67 -12.05
C LEU A 77 -12.08 4.64 -11.88
N GLN A 78 -10.87 4.25 -12.28
CA GLN A 78 -9.67 5.02 -12.01
C GLN A 78 -9.73 6.42 -12.60
N ASP A 79 -10.17 6.55 -13.84
CA ASP A 79 -10.13 7.80 -14.60
C ASP A 79 -11.26 8.78 -14.20
N GLU A 80 -12.24 8.28 -13.46
CA GLU A 80 -13.35 9.07 -12.92
C GLU A 80 -13.04 9.69 -11.56
N VAL A 81 -11.93 9.31 -10.91
CA VAL A 81 -11.56 9.80 -9.58
C VAL A 81 -11.19 11.29 -9.63
N VAL A 82 -11.79 12.06 -8.72
CA VAL A 82 -11.48 13.47 -8.46
C VAL A 82 -10.95 13.59 -7.04
N SER A 83 -9.68 13.95 -6.91
CA SER A 83 -9.04 14.12 -5.60
C SER A 83 -9.42 15.46 -4.95
N ALA A 84 -9.52 15.49 -3.62
CA ALA A 84 -9.87 16.71 -2.91
C ALA A 84 -8.74 17.75 -2.96
N ASN A 85 -9.08 19.04 -2.97
CA ASN A 85 -8.10 20.10 -2.92
C ASN A 85 -7.26 20.01 -1.61
N ILE A 86 -5.94 19.93 -1.75
CA ILE A 86 -5.00 19.72 -0.62
C ILE A 86 -5.08 20.85 0.41
N GLU A 87 -5.06 22.10 -0.04
CA GLU A 87 -5.09 23.28 0.84
C GLU A 87 -6.42 23.34 1.59
N ALA A 88 -7.53 23.08 0.90
CA ALA A 88 -8.86 23.05 1.51
C ALA A 88 -8.97 21.91 2.53
N SER A 89 -8.54 20.70 2.15
CA SER A 89 -8.61 19.48 2.98
C SER A 89 -7.75 19.57 4.25
N ALA A 90 -6.66 20.35 4.22
CA ALA A 90 -5.80 20.57 5.37
C ALA A 90 -6.42 21.50 6.43
N ARG A 91 -7.41 22.33 6.08
CA ARG A 91 -8.01 23.33 6.97
C ARG A 91 -9.44 22.96 7.35
N ARG A 92 -9.58 22.43 8.56
CA ARG A 92 -10.89 22.18 9.20
C ARG A 92 -11.19 23.28 10.20
N HIS A 93 -12.44 23.70 10.28
CA HIS A 93 -12.85 24.77 11.19
C HIS A 93 -13.94 24.29 12.15
N LEU A 94 -14.15 25.08 13.19
CA LEU A 94 -15.23 24.97 14.15
C LEU A 94 -15.94 26.31 14.21
N LEU A 95 -17.26 26.30 14.31
CA LEU A 95 -18.00 27.48 14.74
C LEU A 95 -17.83 27.61 16.25
N HIS A 96 -17.33 28.74 16.71
CA HIS A 96 -17.28 29.08 18.14
C HIS A 96 -17.57 30.56 18.41
N ARG A 97 -18.56 30.83 19.27
CA ARG A 97 -19.18 32.11 19.58
C ARG A 97 -19.55 32.90 18.32
N GLY A 98 -20.18 32.22 17.37
CA GLY A 98 -20.56 32.79 16.07
C GLY A 98 -19.40 33.13 15.14
N LYS A 99 -18.17 32.69 15.47
CA LYS A 99 -16.98 32.90 14.64
C LYS A 99 -16.43 31.57 14.13
N VAL A 100 -16.09 31.51 12.85
CA VAL A 100 -15.41 30.35 12.26
C VAL A 100 -13.93 30.39 12.66
N GLN A 101 -13.47 29.37 13.40
CA GLN A 101 -12.12 29.25 13.92
C GLN A 101 -11.46 27.99 13.38
N LEU A 102 -10.16 28.06 13.07
CA LEU A 102 -9.42 26.89 12.61
C LEU A 102 -9.27 25.88 13.75
N VAL A 103 -9.46 24.59 13.46
CA VAL A 103 -9.14 23.51 14.39
C VAL A 103 -7.63 23.59 14.69
N PRO A 104 -7.23 23.67 15.96
CA PRO A 104 -5.81 23.75 16.32
C PRO A 104 -5.07 22.49 15.86
N GLY A 105 -3.86 22.68 15.31
CA GLY A 105 -2.96 21.58 15.02
C GLY A 105 -2.47 20.87 16.30
N PRO A 106 -1.80 19.71 16.18
CA PRO A 106 -1.37 18.91 17.33
C PRO A 106 -0.50 19.66 18.35
N LEU A 107 0.36 20.57 17.89
CA LEU A 107 1.19 21.40 18.78
C LEU A 107 0.40 22.53 19.46
N HIS A 108 -0.65 23.02 18.80
CA HIS A 108 -1.49 24.10 19.30
C HIS A 108 -2.59 23.60 20.25
N ILE A 109 -2.89 22.30 20.27
CA ILE A 109 -3.86 21.76 21.24
C ILE A 109 -3.36 21.92 22.69
N LEU A 110 -2.04 21.97 22.89
CA LEU A 110 -1.40 22.21 24.19
C LEU A 110 -1.76 23.60 24.76
N THR A 111 -2.13 24.58 23.92
CA THR A 111 -2.56 25.90 24.38
C THR A 111 -3.97 25.90 24.96
N TYR A 112 -4.72 24.79 24.85
CA TYR A 112 -6.03 24.63 25.47
C TYR A 112 -5.98 24.12 26.92
N GLY A 113 -4.77 23.83 27.44
CA GLY A 113 -4.56 23.61 28.88
C GLY A 113 -3.38 22.69 29.19
N TRP A 114 -2.80 22.88 30.39
CA TRP A 114 -1.75 22.03 30.98
C TRP A 114 -2.14 20.55 31.10
N ALA A 115 -3.44 20.29 31.08
CA ALA A 115 -4.05 18.98 31.12
C ALA A 115 -3.44 18.04 30.06
N PHE A 116 -3.26 18.50 28.81
CA PHE A 116 -2.63 17.68 27.76
C PHE A 116 -1.13 17.38 28.00
N LEU A 117 -0.43 18.22 28.76
CA LEU A 117 0.96 17.95 29.16
C LEU A 117 1.03 16.90 30.27
N ALA A 118 0.01 16.83 31.11
CA ALA A 118 -0.12 15.86 32.21
C ALA A 118 -0.80 14.55 31.79
N GLU A 119 -1.16 14.39 30.50
CA GLU A 119 -1.91 13.24 29.99
C GLU A 119 -1.32 11.87 30.30
N PRO A 120 0.01 11.69 30.29
CA PRO A 120 0.62 10.42 30.69
C PRO A 120 0.39 10.00 32.14
N VAL A 121 0.01 10.94 33.01
CA VAL A 121 -0.18 10.72 34.46
C VAL A 121 -1.65 10.41 34.79
N TRP A 122 -2.57 10.57 33.83
CA TRP A 122 -3.99 10.31 34.10
C TRP A 122 -4.34 8.82 34.16
N PRO A 123 -5.25 8.46 35.09
CA PRO A 123 -5.65 7.08 35.30
C PRO A 123 -6.36 6.53 34.07
N ARG A 124 -6.17 5.23 33.80
CA ARG A 124 -6.86 4.52 32.72
C ARG A 124 -8.36 4.36 33.02
N ALA A 125 -9.16 4.25 31.97
CA ALA A 125 -10.54 3.79 32.08
C ALA A 125 -10.57 2.41 32.76
N ARG A 126 -11.46 2.25 33.76
CA ARG A 126 -11.71 0.97 34.45
C ARG A 126 -12.93 0.23 33.90
N GLU A 127 -13.81 0.95 33.20
CA GLU A 127 -15.00 0.41 32.57
C GLU A 127 -14.68 -0.26 31.23
N GLU A 128 -15.56 -1.13 30.75
CA GLU A 128 -15.39 -1.81 29.46
C GLU A 128 -15.57 -0.89 28.24
N ASP A 129 -16.24 0.24 28.44
CA ASP A 129 -16.45 1.32 27.48
C ASP A 129 -16.79 2.62 28.21
N GLU A 130 -16.61 3.76 27.55
CA GLU A 130 -17.08 5.06 28.04
C GLU A 130 -17.46 6.00 26.88
N SER A 131 -18.14 7.10 27.19
CA SER A 131 -18.49 8.08 26.16
C SER A 131 -17.29 8.92 25.72
N VAL A 132 -17.32 9.42 24.48
CA VAL A 132 -16.28 10.31 23.94
C VAL A 132 -16.10 11.55 24.82
N ALA A 133 -17.19 12.13 25.32
CA ALA A 133 -17.14 13.28 26.20
C ALA A 133 -16.50 12.95 27.56
N SER A 134 -16.82 11.79 28.16
CA SER A 134 -16.19 11.33 29.41
C SER A 134 -14.70 11.14 29.22
N PHE A 135 -14.32 10.39 28.17
CA PHE A 135 -12.94 10.11 27.83
C PHE A 135 -12.12 11.40 27.67
N VAL A 136 -12.59 12.33 26.83
CA VAL A 136 -11.86 13.57 26.54
C VAL A 136 -11.88 14.53 27.74
N SER A 137 -12.92 14.51 28.57
CA SER A 137 -12.96 15.32 29.79
C SER A 137 -11.96 14.83 30.83
N ARG A 138 -11.88 13.51 31.02
CA ARG A 138 -10.94 12.85 31.92
C ARG A 138 -9.50 13.02 31.46
N ARG A 139 -9.26 12.84 30.15
CA ARG A 139 -7.93 12.94 29.52
C ARG A 139 -7.63 14.29 28.90
N GLY A 140 -8.29 15.33 29.36
CA GLY A 140 -8.13 16.65 28.78
C GLY A 140 -8.79 17.64 29.68
N SER A 141 -9.88 18.21 29.19
CA SER A 141 -10.74 19.01 30.04
C SER A 141 -12.15 18.98 29.48
N THR A 142 -13.12 19.26 30.33
CA THR A 142 -14.51 19.47 29.91
C THR A 142 -14.62 20.52 28.81
N ALA A 143 -13.78 21.58 28.85
CA ALA A 143 -13.74 22.60 27.81
C ALA A 143 -13.30 22.05 26.46
N VAL A 144 -12.33 21.12 26.42
CA VAL A 144 -11.90 20.44 25.19
C VAL A 144 -12.99 19.50 24.69
N ALA A 145 -13.61 18.72 25.59
CA ALA A 145 -14.69 17.82 25.22
C ALA A 145 -15.84 18.59 24.53
N GLN A 146 -16.26 19.71 25.11
CA GLN A 146 -17.37 20.51 24.58
C GLN A 146 -17.00 21.37 23.36
N ARG A 147 -15.78 21.91 23.30
CA ARG A 147 -15.39 22.86 22.23
C ARG A 147 -14.73 22.20 21.03
N LEU A 148 -14.29 20.94 21.15
CA LEU A 148 -13.57 20.24 20.10
C LEU A 148 -14.18 18.86 19.82
N ALA A 149 -14.27 18.00 20.82
CA ALA A 149 -14.71 16.61 20.59
C ALA A 149 -16.19 16.54 20.18
N ASP A 150 -17.05 17.30 20.85
CA ASP A 150 -18.48 17.39 20.53
C ASP A 150 -18.75 17.88 19.10
N PRO A 151 -18.23 19.03 18.62
CA PRO A 151 -18.40 19.43 17.24
C PRO A 151 -17.93 18.37 16.23
N ILE A 152 -16.82 17.69 16.51
CA ILE A 152 -16.28 16.65 15.63
C ILE A 152 -17.23 15.45 15.57
N CYS A 153 -17.75 14.99 16.72
CA CYS A 153 -18.72 13.91 16.80
C CYS A 153 -20.01 14.23 16.04
N ARG A 154 -20.53 15.45 16.23
CA ARG A 154 -21.71 15.94 15.51
C ARG A 154 -21.47 16.04 14.01
N GLY A 155 -20.29 16.52 13.62
CA GLY A 155 -19.93 16.73 12.23
C GLY A 155 -19.62 15.46 11.45
N GLN A 156 -18.95 14.48 12.07
CA GLN A 156 -18.48 13.26 11.39
C GLN A 156 -19.44 12.09 11.55
N LEU A 157 -20.17 12.03 12.65
CA LEU A 157 -21.01 10.88 13.02
C LEU A 157 -22.48 11.26 13.21
N ALA A 158 -22.84 12.55 13.06
CA ALA A 158 -24.16 13.07 13.39
C ALA A 158 -24.60 12.69 14.82
N GLY A 159 -23.65 12.52 15.74
CA GLY A 159 -23.87 11.96 17.08
C GLY A 159 -23.41 12.88 18.21
N ASP A 160 -23.92 12.62 19.41
CA ASP A 160 -23.55 13.36 20.61
C ASP A 160 -22.34 12.71 21.29
N ALA A 161 -21.32 13.50 21.61
CA ALA A 161 -20.14 13.01 22.30
C ALA A 161 -20.45 12.38 23.67
N THR A 162 -21.55 12.76 24.34
CA THR A 162 -21.94 12.15 25.62
C THR A 162 -22.56 10.77 25.47
N GLU A 163 -23.05 10.42 24.29
CA GLU A 163 -23.71 9.13 24.00
C GLU A 163 -22.81 8.17 23.22
N LEU A 164 -21.93 8.70 22.35
CA LEU A 164 -21.07 7.88 21.49
C LEU A 164 -19.98 7.18 22.29
N SER A 165 -19.82 5.88 22.02
CA SER A 165 -18.72 5.06 22.54
C SER A 165 -17.38 5.51 21.96
N VAL A 166 -16.40 5.80 22.82
CA VAL A 166 -15.03 6.07 22.38
C VAL A 166 -14.38 4.81 21.80
N ARG A 167 -14.70 3.63 22.35
CA ARG A 167 -14.15 2.35 21.90
C ARG A 167 -14.58 2.02 20.47
N THR A 168 -15.83 2.27 20.11
CA THR A 168 -16.36 1.99 18.77
C THR A 168 -16.05 3.10 17.77
N CYS A 169 -16.24 4.37 18.15
CA CYS A 169 -16.11 5.49 17.23
C CYS A 169 -14.65 5.95 17.04
N PHE A 170 -13.82 5.81 18.07
CA PHE A 170 -12.41 6.23 18.05
C PHE A 170 -11.49 5.14 18.63
N PRO A 171 -11.50 3.92 18.05
CA PRO A 171 -10.83 2.74 18.61
C PRO A 171 -9.33 2.96 18.83
N ARG A 172 -8.67 3.77 18.00
CA ARG A 172 -7.24 4.09 18.18
C ARG A 172 -6.98 4.84 19.48
N LEU A 173 -7.83 5.80 19.86
CA LEU A 173 -7.66 6.54 21.12
C LEU A 173 -7.82 5.59 22.30
N TRP A 174 -8.85 4.76 22.26
CA TRP A 174 -9.11 3.73 23.27
C TRP A 174 -7.97 2.72 23.40
N HIS A 175 -7.58 2.06 22.30
CA HIS A 175 -6.52 1.05 22.32
C HIS A 175 -5.17 1.61 22.74
N ASN A 176 -4.85 2.86 22.37
CA ASN A 176 -3.63 3.53 22.79
C ASN A 176 -3.62 3.76 24.31
N GLU A 177 -4.73 4.25 24.88
CA GLU A 177 -4.88 4.32 26.34
C GLU A 177 -4.74 2.94 26.99
N GLN A 178 -5.50 1.94 26.52
CA GLN A 178 -5.57 0.65 27.22
C GLN A 178 -4.22 -0.07 27.19
N ARG A 179 -3.48 0.05 26.09
CA ARG A 179 -2.18 -0.60 25.90
C ARG A 179 -1.03 0.16 26.58
N PHE A 180 -0.99 1.48 26.44
CA PHE A 180 0.18 2.28 26.86
C PHE A 180 -0.08 3.17 28.08
N GLY A 181 -1.32 3.26 28.56
CA GLY A 181 -1.75 4.16 29.65
C GLY A 181 -1.90 5.63 29.26
N SER A 182 -1.51 5.97 28.03
CA SER A 182 -1.49 7.33 27.51
C SER A 182 -1.83 7.30 26.03
N VAL A 183 -2.66 8.24 25.60
CA VAL A 183 -3.08 8.42 24.21
C VAL A 183 -1.93 9.01 23.39
N PHE A 184 -1.16 9.96 23.93
CA PHE A 184 -0.04 10.57 23.20
C PHE A 184 1.16 9.63 23.12
N LEU A 185 1.56 9.03 24.25
CA LEU A 185 2.60 8.01 24.24
C LEU A 185 2.15 6.85 23.36
N GLY A 186 0.88 6.44 23.46
CA GLY A 186 0.33 5.41 22.61
C GLY A 186 0.26 5.81 21.14
N ALA A 187 0.04 7.06 20.76
CA ALA A 187 0.08 7.49 19.36
C ALA A 187 1.51 7.54 18.82
N ALA A 188 2.47 8.01 19.63
CA ALA A 188 3.89 8.00 19.29
C ALA A 188 4.41 6.56 19.19
N LEU A 189 4.08 5.71 20.17
CA LEU A 189 4.44 4.30 20.21
C LEU A 189 3.66 3.50 19.18
N ASP A 190 2.39 3.74 18.88
CA ASP A 190 1.62 3.08 17.82
C ASP A 190 2.21 3.44 16.46
N SER A 191 2.65 4.70 16.25
CA SER A 191 3.41 5.08 15.04
C SER A 191 4.78 4.38 14.99
N VAL A 192 5.38 4.08 16.15
CA VAL A 192 6.66 3.36 16.29
C VAL A 192 6.49 1.84 16.35
N LEU A 193 5.31 1.29 16.67
CA LEU A 193 4.99 -0.13 16.90
C LEU A 193 4.16 -0.72 15.76
N SER A 194 3.39 0.08 15.04
CA SER A 194 3.03 -0.24 13.64
C SER A 194 4.28 -0.27 12.75
N TYR A 195 5.39 0.33 13.21
CA TYR A 195 6.73 0.15 12.68
C TYR A 195 7.53 -0.99 13.39
N ARG A 196 7.32 -1.22 14.69
CA ARG A 196 8.00 -2.24 15.54
C ARG A 196 7.08 -3.35 16.01
N GLN A 197 6.30 -3.92 15.09
CA GLN A 197 6.00 -5.35 15.13
C GLN A 197 7.14 -6.16 14.49
N ARG A 198 8.35 -5.59 14.46
CA ARG A 198 9.60 -6.29 14.74
C ARG A 198 10.43 -5.50 15.79
N SER A 199 10.48 -6.10 16.98
CA SER A 199 11.55 -6.03 17.99
C SER A 199 11.65 -4.84 18.98
N TRP A 200 11.26 -5.16 20.23
CA TRP A 200 11.70 -4.75 21.60
C TRP A 200 13.03 -3.96 21.72
N MET A 201 13.37 -3.18 22.76
CA MET A 201 12.74 -2.55 23.94
C MET A 201 13.67 -1.39 24.38
N ALA A 202 13.24 -0.57 25.34
CA ALA A 202 13.80 0.72 25.74
C ALA A 202 15.17 0.68 26.46
N LEU A 203 15.97 1.76 26.29
CA LEU A 203 16.58 2.62 27.34
C LEU A 203 17.85 3.32 26.80
N ASP A 204 17.71 4.54 26.29
CA ASP A 204 18.82 5.51 26.09
C ASP A 204 18.29 6.96 25.93
N LEU A 205 17.09 7.20 26.49
CA LEU A 205 16.16 8.21 25.96
C LEU A 205 16.37 9.62 26.53
N LEU A 206 17.02 9.80 27.69
CA LEU A 206 17.13 11.16 28.25
C LEU A 206 18.29 11.99 27.69
N ASP A 207 19.38 11.36 27.24
CA ASP A 207 20.59 12.10 26.81
C ASP A 207 20.53 12.55 25.34
N ARG A 208 19.78 11.83 24.50
CA ARG A 208 19.59 12.17 23.06
C ARG A 208 18.53 13.25 22.82
N ILE A 209 17.65 13.52 23.79
CA ILE A 209 16.56 14.49 23.64
C ILE A 209 17.09 15.92 23.44
N LEU A 210 18.24 16.26 24.01
CA LEU A 210 18.81 17.61 23.90
C LEU A 210 19.58 17.84 22.59
N GLN A 211 20.10 16.79 21.93
CA GLN A 211 20.80 16.93 20.65
C GLN A 211 19.85 16.88 19.42
N LEU A 212 18.67 16.26 19.53
CA LEU A 212 17.74 16.07 18.41
C LEU A 212 16.87 17.30 18.05
N ALA A 213 16.80 18.31 18.91
CA ALA A 213 15.92 19.46 18.72
C ALA A 213 16.27 20.35 17.50
N ARG A 214 17.50 20.24 16.96
CA ARG A 214 17.93 21.00 15.76
C ARG A 214 17.85 20.21 14.45
N CYS A 215 17.87 18.87 14.50
CA CYS A 215 17.82 18.01 13.31
C CYS A 215 16.40 17.58 12.90
N GLN A 216 15.41 17.65 13.80
CA GLN A 216 14.07 17.07 13.57
C GLN A 216 13.20 17.82 12.56
N ARG A 217 13.43 19.11 12.28
CA ARG A 217 12.54 19.87 11.38
C ARG A 217 12.61 19.44 9.92
N ARG A 218 13.70 18.79 9.49
CA ARG A 218 13.87 18.25 8.12
C ARG A 218 13.55 16.75 7.99
N ARG A 219 13.63 15.96 9.08
CA ARG A 219 13.34 14.51 9.06
C ARG A 219 11.86 14.16 9.17
N VAL A 220 11.05 15.00 9.82
CA VAL A 220 9.62 14.69 10.10
C VAL A 220 8.72 14.70 8.85
N LEU A 221 9.16 15.34 7.76
CA LEU A 221 8.47 15.23 6.46
C LEU A 221 8.88 13.97 5.65
N ARG A 222 9.97 13.28 6.04
CA ARG A 222 10.65 12.26 5.22
C ARG A 222 10.37 10.81 5.63
N ALA A 223 9.70 10.57 6.76
CA ALA A 223 9.47 9.22 7.32
C ALA A 223 8.00 8.80 7.43
N ALA A 224 7.08 9.47 6.72
CA ALA A 224 5.63 9.29 6.88
C ALA A 224 4.91 8.70 5.64
N ARG A 225 5.62 8.01 4.76
CA ARG A 225 5.07 7.19 3.66
C ARG A 225 5.96 5.95 3.55
N GLU A 226 5.40 4.75 3.38
CA GLU A 226 6.20 3.69 2.73
C GLU A 226 6.63 4.31 1.39
N ASP A 227 7.93 4.51 1.20
CA ASP A 227 8.44 5.20 0.02
C ASP A 227 8.12 4.34 -1.22
N ASP A 228 7.50 4.97 -2.21
CA ASP A 228 7.05 4.37 -3.46
C ASP A 228 8.18 3.57 -4.13
N HIS A 229 9.43 4.01 -3.97
CA HIS A 229 10.61 3.33 -4.47
C HIS A 229 10.87 1.97 -3.80
N ALA A 230 10.73 1.86 -2.47
CA ALA A 230 10.85 0.57 -1.78
C ALA A 230 9.68 -0.37 -2.11
N VAL A 231 8.49 0.17 -2.35
CA VAL A 231 7.34 -0.62 -2.81
C VAL A 231 7.61 -1.18 -4.20
N ALA A 232 8.14 -0.36 -5.11
CA ALA A 232 8.49 -0.79 -6.47
C ALA A 232 9.52 -1.93 -6.47
N VAL A 233 10.61 -1.77 -5.72
CA VAL A 233 11.66 -2.79 -5.61
C VAL A 233 11.16 -4.05 -4.89
N ARG A 234 10.27 -3.93 -3.90
CA ARG A 234 9.65 -5.10 -3.26
C ARG A 234 8.72 -5.87 -4.21
N ASN A 235 7.95 -5.16 -5.05
CA ASN A 235 7.13 -5.80 -6.07
C ASN A 235 7.99 -6.52 -7.12
N TRP A 236 9.10 -5.90 -7.53
CA TRP A 236 10.09 -6.53 -8.40
C TRP A 236 10.69 -7.80 -7.80
N LEU A 237 11.12 -7.75 -6.54
CA LEU A 237 11.64 -8.91 -5.81
C LEU A 237 10.64 -10.07 -5.79
N GLN A 238 9.36 -9.79 -5.54
CA GLN A 238 8.33 -10.83 -5.46
C GLN A 238 7.94 -11.39 -6.84
N LYS A 239 7.87 -10.55 -7.87
CA LYS A 239 7.34 -10.93 -9.19
C LYS A 239 8.41 -11.49 -10.13
N LEU A 240 9.60 -10.88 -10.15
CA LEU A 240 10.70 -11.28 -11.03
C LEU A 240 11.64 -12.22 -10.29
N VAL A 241 12.30 -11.73 -9.24
CA VAL A 241 13.38 -12.48 -8.58
C VAL A 241 12.88 -13.80 -7.98
N ILE A 242 11.78 -13.75 -7.22
CA ILE A 242 11.15 -14.95 -6.61
C ILE A 242 10.15 -15.59 -7.57
N GLY A 243 9.26 -14.79 -8.18
CA GLY A 243 8.14 -15.28 -8.98
C GLY A 243 8.54 -15.97 -10.28
N MET A 244 9.65 -15.56 -10.89
CA MET A 244 10.21 -16.18 -12.10
C MET A 244 11.49 -16.97 -11.81
N ASN A 245 11.84 -17.17 -10.54
CA ASN A 245 12.98 -17.98 -10.10
C ASN A 245 14.35 -17.51 -10.65
N PHE A 246 14.54 -16.21 -10.91
CA PHE A 246 15.86 -15.65 -11.30
C PHE A 246 16.92 -15.80 -10.20
N CYS A 247 16.50 -15.99 -8.95
CA CYS A 247 17.38 -16.29 -7.83
C CYS A 247 16.84 -17.52 -7.06
N PRO A 248 17.53 -18.68 -7.10
CA PRO A 248 17.04 -19.90 -6.48
C PRO A 248 16.94 -19.81 -4.94
N TRP A 249 17.73 -18.92 -4.33
CA TRP A 249 17.76 -18.74 -2.86
C TRP A 249 16.74 -17.71 -2.35
N ALA A 250 16.31 -16.77 -3.19
CA ALA A 250 15.52 -15.61 -2.74
C ALA A 250 14.20 -16.02 -2.07
N LYS A 251 13.58 -17.12 -2.53
CA LYS A 251 12.35 -17.64 -1.94
C LYS A 251 12.57 -18.15 -0.51
N SER A 252 13.53 -19.04 -0.32
CA SER A 252 13.85 -19.64 0.99
C SER A 252 14.28 -18.57 1.99
N VAL A 253 15.21 -17.68 1.59
CA VAL A 253 15.68 -16.57 2.43
C VAL A 253 14.53 -15.62 2.83
N ASN A 254 13.61 -15.35 1.89
CA ASN A 254 12.46 -14.49 2.17
C ASN A 254 11.41 -15.15 3.08
N GLU A 255 11.24 -16.48 3.02
CA GLU A 255 10.34 -17.25 3.87
C GLU A 255 10.90 -17.42 5.30
N ASP A 256 12.21 -17.71 5.43
CA ASP A 256 12.86 -17.98 6.70
C ASP A 256 13.10 -16.73 7.55
N ASN A 257 13.66 -15.67 6.94
CA ASN A 257 14.15 -14.48 7.66
C ASN A 257 13.58 -13.17 7.12
N GLY A 258 13.07 -13.18 5.88
CA GLY A 258 12.59 -12.02 5.14
C GLY A 258 13.73 -11.17 4.59
N ILE A 259 13.57 -10.65 3.37
CA ILE A 259 14.53 -9.71 2.77
C ILE A 259 14.14 -8.28 3.18
N LYS A 260 15.08 -7.53 3.76
CA LYS A 260 14.85 -6.12 4.10
C LYS A 260 14.99 -5.27 2.85
N VAL A 261 14.03 -4.38 2.61
CA VAL A 261 14.12 -3.36 1.54
C VAL A 261 14.00 -1.99 2.19
N VAL A 262 14.98 -1.12 1.96
CA VAL A 262 15.06 0.23 2.54
C VAL A 262 15.39 1.24 1.45
N THR A 263 14.71 2.39 1.45
CA THR A 263 15.07 3.50 0.55
C THR A 263 16.10 4.39 1.22
N SER A 264 17.29 4.50 0.61
CA SER A 264 18.28 5.52 0.93
C SER A 264 17.76 6.89 0.51
N LEU A 265 17.94 7.85 1.41
CA LEU A 265 17.56 9.24 1.22
C LEU A 265 18.78 10.11 0.85
N ALA A 266 19.92 9.46 0.60
CA ALA A 266 21.17 10.08 0.19
C ALA A 266 20.99 10.76 -1.18
N THR A 267 21.58 11.93 -1.31
CA THR A 267 21.64 12.66 -2.59
C THR A 267 23.05 12.65 -3.19
N THR A 268 24.02 12.12 -2.45
CA THR A 268 25.42 11.98 -2.86
C THR A 268 25.92 10.57 -2.58
N GLU A 269 26.96 10.16 -3.29
CA GLU A 269 27.61 8.85 -3.17
C GLU A 269 28.17 8.56 -1.76
N ASP A 270 28.79 9.56 -1.12
CA ASP A 270 29.36 9.39 0.22
C ASP A 270 28.27 9.19 1.29
N GLU A 271 27.11 9.81 1.08
CA GLU A 271 25.92 9.58 1.91
C GLU A 271 25.37 8.16 1.68
N VAL A 272 25.39 7.66 0.44
CA VAL A 272 25.01 6.26 0.15
C VAL A 272 25.97 5.29 0.83
N LEU A 273 27.28 5.50 0.73
CA LEU A 273 28.27 4.65 1.41
C LEU A 273 28.03 4.62 2.94
N SER A 274 27.70 5.76 3.54
CA SER A 274 27.33 5.85 4.95
C SER A 274 26.05 5.08 5.28
N ASP A 275 25.08 5.07 4.37
CA ASP A 275 23.87 4.27 4.47
C ASP A 275 24.17 2.76 4.35
N LEU A 276 25.01 2.34 3.41
CA LEU A 276 25.43 0.95 3.22
C LEU A 276 26.14 0.41 4.47
N LYS A 277 27.12 1.13 5.02
CA LYS A 277 27.82 0.74 6.25
C LYS A 277 26.88 0.58 7.44
N ARG A 278 25.90 1.48 7.57
CA ARG A 278 24.88 1.41 8.63
C ARG A 278 23.99 0.18 8.48
N GLU A 279 23.59 -0.16 7.27
CA GLU A 279 22.78 -1.35 7.00
C GLU A 279 23.60 -2.65 7.17
N ALA A 280 24.86 -2.66 6.76
CA ALA A 280 25.79 -3.78 6.97
C ALA A 280 26.01 -4.07 8.46
N ALA A 281 26.26 -3.03 9.26
CA ALA A 281 26.40 -3.14 10.71
C ALA A 281 25.10 -3.60 11.42
N TRP A 282 23.94 -3.41 10.80
CA TRP A 282 22.65 -3.81 11.36
C TRP A 282 22.34 -5.30 11.14
N LEU A 283 22.85 -5.89 10.05
CA LEU A 283 22.63 -7.29 9.72
C LEU A 283 23.21 -8.21 10.82
N PRO A 284 22.51 -9.29 11.19
CA PRO A 284 22.93 -10.18 12.27
C PRO A 284 24.16 -11.02 11.88
N VAL A 285 25.07 -11.25 12.83
CA VAL A 285 26.21 -12.18 12.67
C VAL A 285 25.82 -13.57 13.19
N GLY A 286 25.85 -14.60 12.34
CA GLY A 286 25.51 -16.00 12.68
C GLY A 286 24.06 -16.42 12.44
N GLU A 287 23.66 -17.62 12.88
CA GLU A 287 22.32 -18.23 12.67
C GLU A 287 21.18 -17.51 13.45
N ALA A 288 20.83 -16.30 13.04
CA ALA A 288 19.72 -15.56 13.63
C ALA A 288 18.42 -15.77 12.83
N LYS A 289 17.67 -16.85 13.13
CA LYS A 289 16.37 -17.20 12.49
C LYS A 289 15.20 -16.20 12.70
N THR A 290 15.48 -14.98 13.19
CA THR A 290 14.45 -13.99 13.58
C THR A 290 14.67 -12.60 13.00
N LYS A 291 15.73 -12.41 12.20
CA LYS A 291 16.06 -11.13 11.56
C LYS A 291 16.47 -11.37 10.10
N PRO A 292 16.16 -10.43 9.19
CA PRO A 292 16.70 -10.44 7.84
C PRO A 292 18.21 -10.60 7.84
N THR A 293 18.71 -11.55 7.06
CA THR A 293 20.13 -11.79 6.84
C THR A 293 20.70 -10.95 5.70
N THR A 294 19.82 -10.31 4.92
CA THR A 294 20.18 -9.50 3.76
C THR A 294 19.31 -8.23 3.63
N THR A 295 19.86 -7.18 3.00
CA THR A 295 19.19 -5.89 2.79
C THR A 295 19.37 -5.38 1.36
N LEU A 296 18.29 -4.94 0.72
CA LEU A 296 18.27 -4.16 -0.52
C LEU A 296 18.15 -2.67 -0.17
N VAL A 297 19.16 -1.88 -0.53
CA VAL A 297 19.20 -0.43 -0.34
C VAL A 297 18.87 0.25 -1.67
N VAL A 298 17.71 0.89 -1.74
CA VAL A 298 17.19 1.56 -2.94
C VAL A 298 17.64 3.02 -2.95
N CYS A 299 18.31 3.48 -4.00
CA CYS A 299 18.98 4.78 -4.05
C CYS A 299 18.43 5.68 -5.18
N PRO A 300 17.19 6.19 -5.05
CA PRO A 300 16.52 6.89 -6.15
C PRO A 300 16.91 8.38 -6.27
N TYR A 301 17.61 8.95 -5.28
CA TYR A 301 17.82 10.41 -5.17
C TYR A 301 19.24 10.88 -5.51
N VAL A 302 20.16 9.98 -5.87
CA VAL A 302 21.47 10.35 -6.42
C VAL A 302 21.26 10.71 -7.88
N ALA A 303 21.27 12.00 -8.19
CA ALA A 303 20.87 12.50 -9.51
C ALA A 303 21.69 11.91 -10.68
N PRO A 304 23.02 11.69 -10.57
CA PRO A 304 23.79 11.04 -11.63
C PRO A 304 23.40 9.59 -11.90
N TRP A 305 22.84 8.87 -10.93
CA TRP A 305 22.45 7.45 -11.07
C TRP A 305 21.11 7.25 -11.79
N GLN A 306 20.63 8.26 -12.52
CA GLN A 306 19.59 8.01 -13.52
C GLN A 306 20.17 7.30 -14.74
N ASP A 307 21.46 7.55 -15.01
CA ASP A 307 22.24 6.88 -16.05
C ASP A 307 23.09 5.77 -15.39
N PHE A 308 23.38 4.69 -16.13
CA PHE A 308 24.12 3.56 -15.60
C PHE A 308 25.59 3.87 -15.31
N ALA A 309 26.30 4.53 -16.23
CA ALA A 309 27.75 4.74 -16.11
C ALA A 309 28.17 5.36 -14.74
N PRO A 310 27.54 6.44 -14.24
CA PRO A 310 27.88 6.98 -12.91
C PRO A 310 27.59 6.04 -11.74
N PHE A 311 26.61 5.14 -11.88
CA PHE A 311 26.35 4.11 -10.89
C PHE A 311 27.38 2.97 -10.97
N GLY A 312 27.77 2.58 -12.18
CA GLY A 312 28.83 1.61 -12.47
C GLY A 312 30.17 2.06 -11.91
N ASP A 313 30.60 3.29 -12.22
CA ASP A 313 31.84 3.90 -11.69
C ASP A 313 31.86 3.87 -10.15
N PHE A 314 30.74 4.26 -9.51
CA PHE A 314 30.62 4.20 -8.06
C PHE A 314 30.76 2.76 -7.52
N PHE A 315 30.13 1.79 -8.17
CA PHE A 315 30.20 0.40 -7.73
C PHE A 315 31.59 -0.21 -7.95
N GLY A 316 32.23 0.06 -9.09
CA GLY A 316 33.55 -0.45 -9.40
C GLY A 316 34.64 0.22 -8.58
N GLU A 317 34.71 1.55 -8.58
CA GLU A 317 35.79 2.30 -7.95
C GLU A 317 35.58 2.47 -6.44
N LYS A 318 34.41 2.97 -6.02
CA LYS A 318 34.18 3.32 -4.61
C LYS A 318 33.73 2.15 -3.75
N LEU A 319 33.08 1.15 -4.33
CA LEU A 319 32.70 -0.09 -3.62
C LEU A 319 33.65 -1.25 -3.91
N GLU A 320 34.74 -1.01 -4.65
CA GLU A 320 35.76 -2.01 -4.99
C GLU A 320 35.13 -3.27 -5.61
N ASN A 321 34.32 -3.10 -6.66
CA ASN A 321 33.55 -4.18 -7.29
C ASN A 321 32.68 -4.99 -6.30
N GLY A 322 32.29 -4.36 -5.20
CA GLY A 322 31.40 -4.90 -4.18
C GLY A 322 32.09 -5.62 -3.02
N VAL A 323 33.43 -5.64 -2.94
CA VAL A 323 34.17 -6.28 -1.84
C VAL A 323 34.50 -5.36 -0.66
N LEU A 324 34.27 -4.04 -0.79
CA LEU A 324 34.66 -3.04 0.23
C LEU A 324 34.22 -3.37 1.67
N LEU A 325 33.06 -4.02 1.85
CA LEU A 325 32.50 -4.31 3.17
C LEU A 325 32.73 -5.77 3.62
N GLU A 326 33.49 -6.56 2.87
CA GLU A 326 33.75 -7.97 3.17
C GLU A 326 34.61 -8.12 4.43
N ASP A 327 35.75 -7.45 4.50
CA ASP A 327 36.66 -7.54 5.66
C ASP A 327 36.05 -6.93 6.93
N GLU A 328 35.37 -5.79 6.81
CA GLU A 328 34.83 -5.04 7.96
C GLU A 328 33.54 -5.66 8.51
N PHE A 329 32.65 -6.17 7.64
CA PHE A 329 31.30 -6.61 8.03
C PHE A 329 30.94 -8.04 7.61
N GLY A 330 31.77 -8.71 6.81
CA GLY A 330 31.46 -10.01 6.22
C GLY A 330 30.32 -9.94 5.19
N VAL A 331 30.21 -8.81 4.48
CA VAL A 331 29.12 -8.52 3.55
C VAL A 331 29.66 -8.23 2.15
N LYS A 332 29.19 -9.01 1.16
CA LYS A 332 29.38 -8.77 -0.27
C LYS A 332 28.28 -7.87 -0.80
N LEU A 333 28.62 -6.92 -1.66
CA LEU A 333 27.66 -6.03 -2.30
C LEU A 333 27.36 -6.48 -3.74
N VAL A 334 26.10 -6.32 -4.16
CA VAL A 334 25.68 -6.57 -5.55
C VAL A 334 24.85 -5.39 -6.05
N GLY A 335 25.17 -4.88 -7.23
CA GLY A 335 24.50 -3.73 -7.84
C GLY A 335 23.37 -4.12 -8.80
N PHE A 336 22.27 -3.39 -8.77
CA PHE A 336 21.16 -3.49 -9.71
C PHE A 336 20.79 -2.10 -10.23
N HIS A 337 20.57 -1.96 -11.54
CA HIS A 337 20.26 -0.67 -12.17
C HIS A 337 19.15 -0.80 -13.23
N PRO A 338 18.24 0.19 -13.41
CA PRO A 338 17.20 0.12 -14.44
C PRO A 338 17.72 -0.04 -15.88
N GLN A 339 18.87 0.56 -16.17
CA GLN A 339 19.53 0.58 -17.48
C GLN A 339 20.85 -0.21 -17.44
N TYR A 340 20.84 -1.41 -16.88
CA TYR A 340 22.06 -2.21 -16.82
C TYR A 340 22.56 -2.57 -18.24
N GLU A 341 23.82 -2.27 -18.55
CA GLU A 341 24.40 -2.29 -19.91
C GLU A 341 25.67 -3.15 -20.09
N GLU A 342 26.35 -3.62 -19.02
CA GLU A 342 27.68 -4.30 -19.10
C GLU A 342 27.73 -5.70 -18.45
N GLU A 343 28.90 -6.36 -18.41
CA GLU A 343 29.14 -7.66 -17.74
C GLU A 343 28.66 -7.70 -16.26
N PRO A 344 28.22 -8.86 -15.73
CA PRO A 344 27.65 -8.97 -14.38
C PRO A 344 28.59 -8.45 -13.27
N LEU A 345 28.09 -7.51 -12.44
CA LEU A 345 28.80 -6.95 -11.27
C LEU A 345 28.98 -8.00 -10.15
N HIS A 346 29.88 -8.96 -10.34
CA HIS A 346 30.31 -9.97 -9.38
C HIS A 346 31.85 -10.11 -9.43
N GLY A 347 32.52 -10.22 -8.27
CA GLY A 347 33.94 -10.63 -8.24
C GLY A 347 34.13 -12.06 -8.77
N SER A 348 35.26 -12.29 -9.47
CA SER A 348 35.67 -13.46 -10.29
C SER A 348 35.24 -14.86 -9.82
N VAL A 349 34.99 -15.76 -10.79
CA VAL A 349 34.27 -17.06 -10.66
C VAL A 349 35.16 -18.31 -10.55
N LEU A 350 36.46 -18.24 -10.81
CA LEU A 350 37.37 -19.40 -10.70
C LEU A 350 38.12 -19.42 -9.37
N ASP A 351 38.24 -20.58 -8.74
CA ASP A 351 39.03 -20.80 -7.53
C ASP A 351 40.31 -21.62 -7.80
N VAL A 352 41.35 -21.40 -6.98
CA VAL A 352 42.59 -22.18 -7.06
C VAL A 352 42.29 -23.65 -6.73
N GLY A 353 42.58 -24.53 -7.67
CA GLY A 353 42.35 -25.98 -7.56
C GLY A 353 41.22 -26.52 -8.43
N ASP A 354 40.45 -25.66 -9.10
CA ASP A 354 39.42 -26.08 -10.04
C ASP A 354 40.02 -26.88 -11.20
N VAL A 355 39.33 -27.95 -11.64
CA VAL A 355 39.79 -28.80 -12.74
C VAL A 355 38.92 -28.53 -13.97
N LEU A 356 39.50 -27.88 -14.98
CA LEU A 356 38.86 -27.54 -16.25
C LEU A 356 39.25 -28.55 -17.32
N THR A 357 38.34 -28.91 -18.23
CA THR A 357 38.69 -29.77 -19.39
C THR A 357 38.81 -28.90 -20.63
N LEU A 358 40.02 -28.77 -21.17
CA LEU A 358 40.27 -27.93 -22.35
C LEU A 358 40.16 -28.79 -23.62
N PRO A 359 39.38 -28.37 -24.63
CA PRO A 359 39.32 -29.04 -25.91
C PRO A 359 40.58 -28.64 -26.71
N LEU A 360 41.63 -29.45 -26.61
CA LEU A 360 42.81 -29.30 -27.47
C LEU A 360 42.62 -30.11 -28.74
N LYS A 361 43.27 -29.67 -29.82
CA LYS A 361 43.03 -30.08 -31.21
C LYS A 361 43.03 -31.58 -31.53
N ASP A 362 43.48 -32.44 -30.61
CA ASP A 362 43.55 -33.88 -30.84
C ASP A 362 42.87 -34.74 -29.75
N GLU A 363 42.78 -34.32 -28.47
CA GLU A 363 41.92 -34.91 -27.41
C GLU A 363 41.67 -33.92 -26.25
N PRO A 364 40.51 -33.95 -25.56
CA PRO A 364 40.25 -33.10 -24.40
C PRO A 364 41.13 -33.47 -23.19
N GLU A 365 41.89 -32.51 -22.65
CA GLU A 365 42.80 -32.71 -21.52
C GLU A 365 42.32 -31.93 -20.28
N PRO A 366 42.22 -32.58 -19.10
CA PRO A 366 41.92 -31.90 -17.85
C PRO A 366 43.15 -31.15 -17.30
N VAL A 367 42.96 -29.89 -16.95
CA VAL A 367 43.96 -28.98 -16.37
C VAL A 367 43.49 -28.46 -15.02
N THR A 368 44.42 -28.12 -14.12
CA THR A 368 44.10 -27.60 -12.78
C THR A 368 44.43 -26.11 -12.69
N VAL A 369 43.50 -25.27 -12.25
CA VAL A 369 43.70 -23.83 -12.05
C VAL A 369 44.64 -23.62 -10.87
N LEU A 370 45.74 -22.90 -11.12
CA LEU A 370 46.75 -22.52 -10.13
C LEU A 370 46.53 -21.11 -9.61
N ASP A 371 46.09 -20.20 -10.49
CA ASP A 371 45.80 -18.80 -10.16
C ASP A 371 44.66 -18.32 -11.08
N PRO A 372 43.50 -17.91 -10.53
CA PRO A 372 42.35 -17.48 -11.31
C PRO A 372 42.46 -16.06 -11.87
N ALA A 373 43.45 -15.26 -11.44
CA ALA A 373 43.72 -13.91 -11.95
C ALA A 373 45.20 -13.51 -11.78
N PRO A 374 46.14 -14.19 -12.48
CA PRO A 374 47.58 -13.93 -12.39
C PRO A 374 48.02 -12.60 -13.02
N ASP A 375 47.17 -11.98 -13.87
CA ASP A 375 47.39 -10.68 -14.48
C ASP A 375 46.60 -9.58 -13.77
N ALA A 376 47.09 -8.34 -13.84
CA ALA A 376 46.50 -7.20 -13.14
C ALA A 376 45.08 -6.86 -13.65
N ASP A 377 44.76 -7.29 -14.87
CA ASP A 377 43.52 -7.01 -15.56
C ASP A 377 42.50 -8.17 -15.41
N GLY A 378 42.91 -9.33 -14.87
CA GLY A 378 42.04 -10.49 -14.65
C GLY A 378 41.52 -11.16 -15.92
N GLU A 379 42.15 -10.92 -17.08
CA GLU A 379 41.72 -11.42 -18.39
C GLU A 379 42.26 -12.82 -18.72
N ALA A 380 43.14 -13.36 -17.87
CA ALA A 380 43.67 -14.70 -17.99
C ALA A 380 43.65 -15.46 -16.67
N PHE A 381 43.89 -16.76 -16.74
CA PHE A 381 44.08 -17.63 -15.58
C PHE A 381 45.24 -18.59 -15.85
N LEU A 382 45.96 -18.99 -14.80
CA LEU A 382 47.09 -19.89 -14.88
C LEU A 382 46.63 -21.31 -14.58
N VAL A 383 46.97 -22.26 -15.46
CA VAL A 383 46.63 -23.68 -15.27
C VAL A 383 47.86 -24.58 -15.34
N ARG A 384 47.75 -25.76 -14.71
CA ARG A 384 48.70 -26.86 -14.82
C ARG A 384 48.11 -28.01 -15.62
N ARG A 385 48.84 -28.47 -16.63
CA ARG A 385 48.53 -29.65 -17.46
C ARG A 385 48.97 -30.94 -16.79
N GLN A 386 48.47 -32.08 -17.26
CA GLN A 386 48.79 -33.37 -16.63
C GLN A 386 50.25 -33.79 -16.82
N ASP A 387 50.90 -33.30 -17.88
CA ASP A 387 52.33 -33.51 -18.13
C ASP A 387 53.25 -32.64 -17.25
N GLY A 388 52.65 -31.77 -16.41
CA GLY A 388 53.35 -30.87 -15.49
C GLY A 388 53.71 -29.51 -16.08
N GLY A 389 53.32 -29.22 -17.34
CA GLY A 389 53.46 -27.90 -17.94
C GLY A 389 52.48 -26.88 -17.37
N GLU A 390 52.93 -25.65 -17.13
CA GLU A 390 52.07 -24.53 -16.73
C GLU A 390 51.79 -23.65 -17.96
N GLU A 391 50.52 -23.32 -18.20
CA GLU A 391 50.07 -22.52 -19.33
C GLU A 391 49.13 -21.41 -18.85
N MET A 392 49.26 -20.22 -19.42
CA MET A 392 48.38 -19.09 -19.16
C MET A 392 47.32 -19.03 -20.26
N ILE A 393 46.05 -19.00 -19.86
CA ILE A 393 44.91 -19.07 -20.78
C ILE A 393 44.06 -17.84 -20.59
N SER A 394 43.83 -17.07 -21.66
CA SER A 394 42.90 -15.95 -21.61
C SER A 394 41.45 -16.44 -21.65
N TYR A 395 40.55 -15.74 -20.95
CA TYR A 395 39.12 -16.05 -20.99
C TYR A 395 38.57 -15.97 -22.43
N LYS A 396 39.07 -15.03 -23.24
CA LYS A 396 38.74 -14.94 -24.67
C LYS A 396 39.06 -16.22 -25.46
N ARG A 397 40.22 -16.84 -25.19
CA ARG A 397 40.64 -18.09 -25.85
C ARG A 397 39.78 -19.27 -25.40
N LEU A 398 39.31 -19.28 -24.15
CA LEU A 398 38.35 -20.27 -23.65
C LEU A 398 37.02 -20.17 -24.41
N THR A 399 36.52 -18.95 -24.61
CA THR A 399 35.28 -18.69 -25.37
C THR A 399 35.39 -19.08 -26.85
N GLU A 400 36.54 -18.78 -27.49
CA GLU A 400 36.82 -19.17 -28.87
C GLU A 400 36.91 -20.70 -29.05
N LEU A 401 37.49 -21.41 -28.07
CA LEU A 401 37.61 -22.88 -28.08
C LEU A 401 36.29 -23.61 -27.83
N LEU A 402 35.34 -22.96 -27.14
CA LEU A 402 33.99 -23.48 -26.91
C LEU A 402 33.03 -23.21 -28.08
N ALA A 403 33.44 -22.38 -29.05
CA ALA A 403 32.64 -21.98 -30.21
C ALA A 403 32.89 -22.80 -31.49
N GLU A 404 33.85 -23.73 -31.51
CA GLU A 404 34.21 -24.49 -32.73
C GLU A 404 33.26 -25.68 -33.07
N ASP A 405 32.11 -25.81 -32.41
CA ASP A 405 31.15 -26.90 -32.67
C ASP A 405 29.77 -26.36 -33.15
N ASP A 406 29.75 -25.47 -34.14
CA ASP A 406 28.58 -25.32 -35.01
C ASP A 406 28.93 -24.99 -36.48
N SER A 407 28.14 -25.62 -37.33
CA SER A 407 28.24 -25.86 -38.76
C SER A 407 28.59 -24.67 -39.67
N GLY A 408 29.53 -24.92 -40.59
CA GLY A 408 29.99 -23.96 -41.60
C GLY A 408 28.91 -23.47 -42.57
N LEU A 409 28.79 -22.15 -42.65
CA LEU A 409 28.19 -21.38 -43.75
C LEU A 409 29.02 -20.09 -43.95
N PRO A 410 29.23 -19.61 -45.18
CA PRO A 410 30.11 -18.47 -45.45
C PRO A 410 29.41 -17.13 -45.16
N PRO A 411 30.16 -16.03 -44.95
CA PRO A 411 29.59 -14.74 -44.61
C PRO A 411 29.17 -14.01 -45.88
N GLU A 412 27.87 -13.77 -46.05
CA GLU A 412 27.37 -12.76 -46.99
C GLU A 412 26.46 -11.77 -46.26
N THR A 413 27.00 -10.56 -46.07
CA THR A 413 26.33 -9.25 -46.09
C THR A 413 24.88 -9.16 -45.62
N ALA A 414 24.70 -8.62 -44.42
CA ALA A 414 23.54 -7.79 -44.06
C ALA A 414 23.88 -6.93 -42.84
N GLU A 415 24.72 -5.91 -43.04
CA GLU A 415 24.67 -4.68 -42.24
C GLU A 415 23.32 -4.01 -42.55
N GLU A 416 22.23 -4.43 -41.90
CA GLU A 416 20.91 -3.75 -41.88
C GLU A 416 19.92 -4.54 -40.99
N GLU A 417 20.25 -4.78 -39.72
CA GLU A 417 19.26 -5.24 -38.71
C GLU A 417 19.68 -4.89 -37.26
N GLU A 418 20.41 -3.77 -37.06
CA GLU A 418 20.94 -3.36 -35.74
C GLU A 418 20.00 -2.43 -34.92
N ASP A 419 18.79 -2.09 -35.39
CA ASP A 419 17.95 -1.08 -34.72
C ASP A 419 16.74 -1.59 -33.91
N GLU A 420 16.52 -2.92 -33.74
CA GLU A 420 15.40 -3.43 -32.91
C GLU A 420 15.72 -4.68 -32.04
N LEU A 421 16.96 -4.83 -31.60
CA LEU A 421 17.36 -5.76 -30.53
C LEU A 421 17.94 -4.97 -29.35
N GLU A 422 17.11 -4.22 -28.62
CA GLU A 422 17.48 -3.80 -27.25
C GLU A 422 17.84 -5.08 -26.48
N SER A 423 19.14 -5.27 -26.21
CA SER A 423 19.69 -6.57 -25.82
C SER A 423 18.98 -7.12 -24.58
N VAL A 424 18.59 -8.39 -24.68
CA VAL A 424 18.00 -9.18 -23.59
C VAL A 424 19.04 -9.45 -22.48
N GLU A 425 20.31 -9.18 -22.77
CA GLU A 425 21.44 -9.26 -21.86
C GLU A 425 21.27 -8.30 -20.67
N GLY A 426 21.65 -8.79 -19.48
CA GLY A 426 21.58 -7.99 -18.25
C GLY A 426 20.19 -7.81 -17.63
N ILE A 427 19.11 -8.39 -18.20
CA ILE A 427 17.74 -8.32 -17.61
C ILE A 427 17.70 -8.79 -16.15
N ALA A 428 18.50 -9.80 -15.80
CA ALA A 428 18.58 -10.32 -14.44
C ALA A 428 19.15 -9.32 -13.42
N GLN A 429 19.97 -8.37 -13.88
CA GLN A 429 20.58 -7.29 -13.09
C GLN A 429 19.77 -5.98 -13.14
N ARG A 430 18.63 -5.97 -13.85
CA ARG A 430 17.75 -4.79 -13.92
C ARG A 430 16.72 -4.76 -12.80
N ALA A 431 16.65 -3.61 -12.12
CA ALA A 431 15.67 -3.32 -11.06
C ALA A 431 14.94 -1.98 -11.33
N PRO A 432 13.76 -1.72 -10.71
CA PRO A 432 12.99 -0.49 -10.97
C PRO A 432 13.70 0.80 -10.60
N ARG A 433 14.69 0.73 -9.71
CA ARG A 433 15.50 1.85 -9.21
C ARG A 433 16.94 1.37 -8.98
N PRO A 434 17.95 2.26 -9.02
CA PRO A 434 19.31 1.92 -8.58
C PRO A 434 19.25 1.31 -7.19
N THR A 435 19.75 0.10 -7.03
CA THR A 435 19.60 -0.68 -5.81
C THR A 435 20.90 -1.44 -5.53
N ILE A 436 21.37 -1.39 -4.28
CA ILE A 436 22.56 -2.12 -3.83
C ILE A 436 22.11 -3.16 -2.80
N HIS A 437 22.48 -4.41 -3.05
CA HIS A 437 22.12 -5.56 -2.24
C HIS A 437 23.28 -5.95 -1.35
N LEU A 438 23.04 -6.02 -0.04
CA LEU A 438 23.99 -6.46 0.97
C LEU A 438 23.75 -7.94 1.26
N LEU A 439 24.66 -8.79 0.81
CA LEU A 439 24.65 -10.24 1.00
C LEU A 439 25.70 -10.64 2.04
N ARG A 440 25.32 -11.43 3.04
CA ARG A 440 26.26 -11.88 4.06
C ARG A 440 26.97 -13.16 3.63
N LEU A 441 28.29 -13.18 3.71
CA LEU A 441 29.12 -14.28 3.19
C LEU A 441 28.84 -15.63 3.89
N CYS A 442 28.53 -15.65 5.18
CA CYS A 442 28.24 -16.90 5.90
C CYS A 442 26.95 -17.60 5.40
N ASP A 443 25.99 -16.84 4.86
CA ASP A 443 24.77 -17.43 4.29
C ASP A 443 25.02 -17.96 2.87
N LEU A 444 25.97 -17.36 2.14
CA LEU A 444 26.44 -17.84 0.85
C LEU A 444 27.19 -19.17 0.99
N SER A 445 28.10 -19.27 1.97
CA SER A 445 28.87 -20.50 2.25
C SER A 445 27.98 -21.65 2.71
N ASN A 446 26.94 -21.38 3.51
CA ASN A 446 25.97 -22.40 3.93
C ASN A 446 25.11 -22.88 2.76
N ALA A 447 24.67 -21.97 1.88
CA ALA A 447 23.90 -22.34 0.68
C ALA A 447 24.73 -23.17 -0.33
N LEU A 448 26.03 -22.89 -0.45
CA LEU A 448 26.99 -23.68 -1.23
C LEU A 448 27.23 -25.07 -0.62
N ALA A 449 27.31 -25.16 0.72
CA ALA A 449 27.57 -26.42 1.44
C ALA A 449 26.40 -27.42 1.42
N GLU A 450 25.17 -26.97 1.16
CA GLU A 450 23.98 -27.83 1.05
C GLU A 450 23.87 -28.57 -0.31
N GLY A 451 24.88 -28.49 -1.18
CA GLY A 451 24.96 -29.28 -2.41
C GLY A 451 24.03 -28.82 -3.54
N VAL A 452 23.62 -27.56 -3.50
CA VAL A 452 22.87 -26.91 -4.58
C VAL A 452 23.89 -26.42 -5.62
N GLU A 453 23.71 -26.81 -6.90
CA GLU A 453 24.63 -26.42 -7.98
C GLU A 453 24.74 -24.88 -8.06
N VAL A 454 25.93 -24.35 -7.77
CA VAL A 454 26.29 -22.96 -7.97
C VAL A 454 27.28 -22.91 -9.13
N GLY A 455 26.95 -22.15 -10.16
CA GLY A 455 27.78 -22.02 -11.36
C GLY A 455 26.97 -21.66 -12.61
N ASP A 456 27.56 -21.93 -13.76
CA ASP A 456 27.10 -21.57 -15.11
C ASP A 456 25.64 -21.93 -15.39
N ARG A 457 25.12 -23.02 -14.81
CA ARG A 457 23.72 -23.45 -15.01
C ARG A 457 22.67 -22.48 -14.51
N VAL A 458 22.93 -21.74 -13.42
CA VAL A 458 21.98 -20.71 -12.93
C VAL A 458 22.02 -19.49 -13.85
N LEU A 459 23.20 -19.15 -14.38
CA LEU A 459 23.38 -18.07 -15.34
C LEU A 459 22.74 -18.42 -16.69
N GLU A 460 22.93 -19.65 -17.17
CA GLU A 460 22.27 -20.21 -18.36
C GLU A 460 20.74 -20.24 -18.21
N GLN A 461 20.22 -20.72 -17.07
CA GLN A 461 18.78 -20.73 -16.80
C GLN A 461 18.19 -19.32 -16.74
N ASN A 462 18.93 -18.36 -16.17
CA ASN A 462 18.53 -16.96 -16.13
C ASN A 462 18.57 -16.32 -17.52
N ALA A 463 19.58 -16.64 -18.33
CA ALA A 463 19.68 -16.20 -19.72
C ALA A 463 18.52 -16.73 -20.56
N LEU A 464 18.19 -18.02 -20.42
CA LEU A 464 17.03 -18.63 -21.08
C LEU A 464 15.71 -17.99 -20.61
N SER A 465 15.55 -17.79 -19.29
CA SER A 465 14.35 -17.14 -18.73
C SER A 465 14.23 -15.68 -19.17
N ALA A 466 15.34 -14.98 -19.36
CA ALA A 466 15.39 -13.62 -19.90
C ALA A 466 15.02 -13.60 -21.39
N GLN A 467 15.50 -14.56 -22.18
CA GLN A 467 15.14 -14.75 -23.58
C GLN A 467 13.64 -15.05 -23.75
N GLU A 468 13.08 -15.93 -22.92
CA GLU A 468 11.65 -16.22 -22.94
C GLU A 468 10.78 -15.03 -22.51
N LEU A 469 11.25 -14.25 -21.52
CA LEU A 469 10.57 -13.04 -21.07
C LEU A 469 10.57 -11.97 -22.15
N GLY A 470 11.71 -11.81 -22.82
CA GLY A 470 11.97 -10.76 -23.80
C GLY A 470 11.87 -9.35 -23.22
N TYR A 471 12.35 -8.36 -23.98
CA TYR A 471 12.35 -6.97 -23.51
C TYR A 471 10.93 -6.42 -23.28
N ALA A 472 9.98 -6.71 -24.19
CA ALA A 472 8.59 -6.27 -24.04
C ALA A 472 7.89 -6.91 -22.83
N GLY A 473 8.20 -8.18 -22.51
CA GLY A 473 7.68 -8.85 -21.32
C GLY A 473 8.29 -8.26 -20.04
N TRP A 474 9.59 -7.96 -20.07
CA TRP A 474 10.28 -7.28 -18.98
C TRP A 474 9.72 -5.87 -18.71
N GLN A 475 9.55 -5.03 -19.74
CA GLN A 475 8.94 -3.70 -19.59
C GLN A 475 7.53 -3.78 -19.00
N ARG A 476 6.72 -4.74 -19.47
CA ARG A 476 5.39 -4.99 -18.92
C ARG A 476 5.48 -5.38 -17.45
N LEU A 477 6.42 -6.23 -17.07
CA LEU A 477 6.60 -6.64 -15.68
C LEU A 477 7.08 -5.46 -14.81
N MET A 478 8.02 -4.64 -15.27
CA MET A 478 8.48 -3.44 -14.55
C MET A 478 7.35 -2.43 -14.33
N SER A 479 6.49 -2.19 -15.34
CA SER A 479 5.32 -1.32 -15.20
C SER A 479 4.34 -1.79 -14.12
N GLN A 480 4.26 -3.11 -13.88
CA GLN A 480 3.44 -3.69 -12.82
C GLN A 480 4.11 -3.65 -11.44
N CYS A 481 5.39 -3.29 -11.38
CA CYS A 481 6.13 -3.15 -10.14
C CYS A 481 5.97 -1.74 -9.55
N GLU A 482 5.82 -0.70 -10.39
CA GLU A 482 5.57 0.67 -9.95
C GLU A 482 4.36 0.79 -8.99
N PRO A 483 4.40 1.70 -8.01
CA PRO A 483 3.25 1.98 -7.17
C PRO A 483 2.09 2.47 -8.03
N ASP A 484 0.90 2.05 -7.65
CA ASP A 484 -0.31 2.37 -8.40
C ASP A 484 -0.47 3.89 -8.61
N PRO A 485 -0.49 4.37 -9.86
CA PRO A 485 -0.64 5.80 -10.16
C PRO A 485 -1.88 6.41 -9.51
N LEU A 486 -2.93 5.63 -9.28
CA LEU A 486 -4.12 6.09 -8.60
C LEU A 486 -3.88 6.33 -7.10
N LEU A 487 -3.14 5.45 -6.44
CA LEU A 487 -2.67 5.65 -5.07
C LEU A 487 -1.82 6.92 -4.96
N GLN A 488 -0.94 7.17 -5.93
CA GLN A 488 -0.17 8.42 -5.98
C GLN A 488 -1.05 9.65 -6.20
N ARG A 489 -1.98 9.65 -7.17
CA ARG A 489 -2.90 10.77 -7.43
C ARG A 489 -3.82 11.08 -6.24
N VAL A 490 -4.25 10.06 -5.51
CA VAL A 490 -5.09 10.24 -4.34
C VAL A 490 -4.27 10.61 -3.10
N ALA A 491 -3.07 10.04 -2.91
CA ALA A 491 -2.18 10.41 -1.80
C ALA A 491 -1.54 11.80 -1.97
N THR A 492 -1.41 12.28 -3.21
CA THR A 492 -0.95 13.64 -3.52
C THR A 492 -2.12 14.63 -3.51
N GLY A 493 -3.30 14.26 -4.01
CA GLY A 493 -4.50 15.10 -4.08
C GLY A 493 -5.37 15.12 -2.82
N GLY A 494 -4.79 15.26 -1.63
CA GLY A 494 -5.54 15.39 -0.37
C GLY A 494 -5.86 14.06 0.32
N ARG A 495 -6.62 14.09 1.43
CA ARG A 495 -6.91 12.89 2.24
C ARG A 495 -8.21 12.18 1.86
N SER A 496 -8.83 12.58 0.74
CA SER A 496 -10.10 12.04 0.28
C SER A 496 -10.28 12.25 -1.22
N TYR A 497 -11.17 11.47 -1.84
CA TYR A 497 -11.56 11.62 -3.23
C TYR A 497 -13.08 11.46 -3.41
N SER A 498 -13.58 11.91 -4.55
CA SER A 498 -14.93 11.69 -5.06
C SER A 498 -14.83 11.27 -6.54
N PHE A 499 -15.94 11.29 -7.27
CA PHE A 499 -15.98 10.97 -8.71
C PHE A 499 -16.47 12.15 -9.52
N ARG A 500 -16.07 12.24 -10.80
CA ARG A 500 -16.43 13.33 -11.72
C ARG A 500 -17.94 13.56 -11.83
N ASP A 501 -18.71 12.48 -11.82
CA ASP A 501 -20.18 12.47 -11.84
C ASP A 501 -20.81 12.37 -10.44
N GLY A 502 -20.01 12.51 -9.38
CA GLY A 502 -20.39 12.37 -7.98
C GLY A 502 -20.45 10.93 -7.48
N MET A 503 -20.67 10.79 -6.18
CA MET A 503 -20.58 9.55 -5.40
C MET A 503 -21.57 8.47 -5.84
N SER A 504 -22.70 8.85 -6.44
CA SER A 504 -23.64 7.88 -7.03
C SER A 504 -23.02 7.04 -8.16
N SER A 505 -21.94 7.51 -8.79
CA SER A 505 -21.20 6.75 -9.81
C SER A 505 -20.68 5.41 -9.30
N LEU A 506 -20.25 5.35 -8.03
CA LEU A 506 -19.81 4.11 -7.41
C LEU A 506 -20.91 3.04 -7.39
N LEU A 507 -22.12 3.41 -6.93
CA LEU A 507 -23.25 2.48 -6.86
C LEU A 507 -23.73 2.08 -8.26
N ARG A 508 -23.83 3.06 -9.17
CA ARG A 508 -24.21 2.82 -10.57
C ARG A 508 -23.29 1.81 -11.24
N THR A 509 -21.98 2.01 -11.16
CA THR A 509 -21.00 1.10 -11.79
C THR A 509 -21.01 -0.28 -11.13
N LEU A 510 -21.20 -0.37 -9.81
CA LEU A 510 -21.41 -1.64 -9.13
C LEU A 510 -22.65 -2.37 -9.67
N GLU A 511 -23.79 -1.70 -9.77
CA GLU A 511 -25.02 -2.29 -10.33
C GLU A 511 -24.83 -2.73 -11.79
N GLU A 512 -24.20 -1.90 -12.62
CA GLU A 512 -23.91 -2.21 -14.03
C GLU A 512 -23.05 -3.48 -14.17
N GLN A 513 -21.98 -3.61 -13.38
CA GLN A 513 -21.12 -4.79 -13.41
C GLN A 513 -21.78 -6.05 -12.84
N LEU A 514 -22.72 -5.91 -11.91
CA LEU A 514 -23.50 -7.03 -11.39
C LEU A 514 -24.48 -7.57 -12.43
N LEU A 515 -25.11 -6.68 -13.19
CA LEU A 515 -26.05 -7.02 -14.27
C LEU A 515 -25.36 -7.54 -15.53
N ILE A 516 -24.15 -7.05 -15.83
CA ILE A 516 -23.37 -7.43 -17.00
C ILE A 516 -21.96 -7.84 -16.54
N PRO A 517 -21.82 -9.04 -15.93
CA PRO A 517 -20.53 -9.48 -15.45
C PRO A 517 -19.64 -9.99 -16.60
N GLY A 518 -18.38 -10.29 -16.28
CA GLY A 518 -17.44 -10.85 -17.25
C GLY A 518 -17.82 -12.28 -17.72
N PRO A 519 -17.18 -12.78 -18.78
CA PRO A 519 -17.47 -14.11 -19.34
C PRO A 519 -17.41 -15.21 -18.28
N GLY A 520 -18.37 -16.14 -18.31
CA GLY A 520 -18.43 -17.28 -17.39
C GLY A 520 -19.01 -16.97 -16.00
N THR A 521 -19.44 -15.73 -15.73
CA THR A 521 -20.11 -15.33 -14.48
C THR A 521 -21.60 -15.14 -14.69
N VAL A 522 -22.42 -15.64 -13.77
CA VAL A 522 -23.89 -15.49 -13.81
C VAL A 522 -24.29 -14.05 -13.44
N PRO A 523 -25.10 -13.36 -14.27
CA PRO A 523 -25.66 -12.06 -13.94
C PRO A 523 -26.47 -12.08 -12.64
N ALA A 524 -26.32 -11.04 -11.82
CA ALA A 524 -27.12 -10.89 -10.62
C ALA A 524 -28.51 -10.35 -10.95
N GLU A 525 -29.51 -10.75 -10.17
CA GLU A 525 -30.84 -10.16 -10.19
C GLU A 525 -30.90 -8.98 -9.22
N ILE A 526 -31.35 -7.80 -9.66
CA ILE A 526 -31.48 -6.62 -8.79
C ILE A 526 -32.95 -6.19 -8.74
N ARG A 527 -33.58 -6.37 -7.58
CA ARG A 527 -34.96 -5.93 -7.29
C ARG A 527 -34.97 -4.56 -6.64
N ARG A 528 -35.19 -3.53 -7.47
CA ARG A 528 -35.28 -2.12 -7.05
C ARG A 528 -36.67 -1.78 -6.52
N ASN A 529 -36.74 -0.76 -5.66
CA ASN A 529 -37.98 -0.28 -5.03
C ASN A 529 -38.74 -1.37 -4.25
N SER A 530 -38.04 -2.40 -3.78
CA SER A 530 -38.61 -3.50 -3.02
C SER A 530 -37.80 -3.71 -1.74
N ALA A 531 -38.45 -4.13 -0.66
CA ALA A 531 -37.81 -4.36 0.63
C ALA A 531 -38.25 -5.71 1.18
N ALA A 532 -37.32 -6.39 1.86
CA ALA A 532 -37.68 -7.56 2.64
C ALA A 532 -38.68 -7.17 3.73
N GLU A 533 -39.69 -8.00 3.90
CA GLU A 533 -40.72 -7.88 4.93
C GLU A 533 -40.58 -9.02 5.92
N ARG A 534 -40.41 -10.26 5.43
CA ARG A 534 -40.38 -11.44 6.30
C ARG A 534 -39.39 -12.47 5.78
N LEU A 535 -38.75 -13.18 6.70
CA LEU A 535 -37.84 -14.29 6.46
C LEU A 535 -38.49 -15.56 7.03
N GLU A 536 -38.44 -16.63 6.26
CA GLU A 536 -38.77 -17.97 6.73
C GLU A 536 -37.58 -18.88 6.46
N ALA A 537 -37.06 -19.56 7.48
CA ALA A 537 -35.99 -20.54 7.34
C ALA A 537 -36.52 -21.91 7.77
N PRO A 538 -37.22 -22.64 6.88
CA PRO A 538 -37.75 -23.95 7.22
C PRO A 538 -36.63 -25.00 7.28
N GLY A 539 -35.99 -25.19 8.43
CA GLY A 539 -35.08 -26.33 8.70
C GLY A 539 -34.13 -26.69 7.54
N ASP A 540 -34.34 -27.87 6.93
CA ASP A 540 -33.54 -28.42 5.82
C ASP A 540 -33.81 -27.79 4.43
N ALA A 541 -34.69 -26.79 4.34
CA ALA A 541 -35.05 -26.12 3.10
C ALA A 541 -34.47 -24.70 3.02
N ARG A 542 -34.38 -24.19 1.79
CA ARG A 542 -33.87 -22.83 1.49
C ARG A 542 -34.64 -21.77 2.26
N ALA A 543 -33.92 -20.74 2.70
CA ALA A 543 -34.54 -19.57 3.30
C ALA A 543 -35.41 -18.86 2.25
N ARG A 544 -36.59 -18.43 2.67
CA ARG A 544 -37.55 -17.65 1.87
C ARG A 544 -37.58 -16.22 2.37
N VAL A 545 -37.29 -15.29 1.48
CA VAL A 545 -37.38 -13.86 1.72
C VAL A 545 -38.64 -13.33 1.03
N TRP A 546 -39.64 -13.00 1.85
CA TRP A 546 -40.88 -12.36 1.42
C TRP A 546 -40.66 -10.85 1.31
N LEU A 547 -41.05 -10.29 0.17
CA LEU A 547 -40.90 -8.88 -0.15
C LEU A 547 -42.24 -8.15 0.01
N ARG A 548 -42.18 -6.83 0.23
CA ARG A 548 -43.38 -5.99 0.40
C ARG A 548 -44.32 -5.94 -0.82
N ASP A 549 -43.81 -6.30 -2.00
CA ASP A 549 -44.60 -6.42 -3.22
C ASP A 549 -45.38 -7.76 -3.31
N GLY A 550 -45.26 -8.62 -2.30
CA GLY A 550 -45.87 -9.94 -2.23
C GLY A 550 -45.06 -11.05 -2.91
N SER A 551 -43.95 -10.71 -3.58
CA SER A 551 -43.07 -11.70 -4.19
C SER A 551 -42.16 -12.38 -3.15
N CYS A 552 -41.59 -13.53 -3.53
CA CYS A 552 -40.69 -14.30 -2.69
C CYS A 552 -39.38 -14.60 -3.44
N VAL A 553 -38.27 -14.63 -2.69
CA VAL A 553 -36.94 -15.04 -3.16
C VAL A 553 -36.46 -16.21 -2.29
N GLU A 554 -36.07 -17.32 -2.91
CA GLU A 554 -35.46 -18.46 -2.23
C GLU A 554 -33.94 -18.36 -2.28
N ALA A 555 -33.27 -18.55 -1.15
CA ALA A 555 -31.82 -18.49 -1.03
C ALA A 555 -31.27 -19.54 -0.05
N ASP A 556 -30.08 -20.06 -0.36
CA ASP A 556 -29.30 -20.89 0.56
C ASP A 556 -28.69 -20.04 1.70
N CYS A 557 -28.41 -18.76 1.42
CA CYS A 557 -27.90 -17.81 2.42
C CYS A 557 -28.48 -16.41 2.21
N VAL A 558 -28.85 -15.76 3.31
CA VAL A 558 -29.32 -14.36 3.33
C VAL A 558 -28.26 -13.48 3.96
N ILE A 559 -27.81 -12.47 3.24
CA ILE A 559 -26.84 -11.48 3.72
C ILE A 559 -27.57 -10.17 3.99
N ALA A 560 -27.63 -9.78 5.25
CA ALA A 560 -28.26 -8.52 5.64
C ALA A 560 -27.23 -7.37 5.63
N ALA A 561 -27.37 -6.47 4.67
CA ALA A 561 -26.63 -5.21 4.56
C ALA A 561 -27.57 -3.99 4.61
N VAL A 562 -28.70 -4.15 5.30
CA VAL A 562 -29.65 -3.09 5.65
C VAL A 562 -29.36 -2.52 7.05
N PRO A 563 -29.84 -1.31 7.37
CA PRO A 563 -29.77 -0.78 8.73
C PRO A 563 -30.32 -1.75 9.79
N PRO A 564 -29.72 -1.79 11.00
CA PRO A 564 -30.19 -2.64 12.10
C PRO A 564 -31.68 -2.50 12.43
N ALA A 565 -32.23 -1.29 12.32
CA ALA A 565 -33.65 -1.05 12.56
C ALA A 565 -34.53 -1.80 11.55
N ASP A 566 -34.18 -1.71 10.26
CA ASP A 566 -34.90 -2.38 9.18
C ASP A 566 -34.80 -3.91 9.31
N LEU A 567 -33.60 -4.43 9.62
CA LEU A 567 -33.42 -5.86 9.87
C LEU A 567 -34.21 -6.33 11.08
N SER A 568 -34.24 -5.55 12.16
CA SER A 568 -35.02 -5.89 13.36
C SER A 568 -36.51 -5.97 13.07
N GLN A 569 -37.05 -5.10 12.20
CA GLN A 569 -38.45 -5.14 11.78
C GLN A 569 -38.74 -6.43 11.01
N VAL A 570 -37.87 -6.80 10.06
CA VAL A 570 -37.99 -8.05 9.29
C VAL A 570 -37.98 -9.26 10.22
N LEU A 571 -37.06 -9.31 11.18
CA LEU A 571 -36.96 -10.41 12.15
C LEU A 571 -38.20 -10.52 13.06
N ARG A 572 -38.76 -9.40 13.52
CA ARG A 572 -40.02 -9.40 14.28
C ARG A 572 -41.19 -9.95 13.47
N GLN A 573 -41.34 -9.49 12.22
CA GLN A 573 -42.36 -10.00 11.29
C GLN A 573 -42.16 -11.48 10.96
N SER A 574 -40.95 -11.99 11.15
CA SER A 574 -40.57 -13.40 10.99
C SER A 574 -40.78 -14.25 12.25
N GLY A 575 -41.27 -13.66 13.35
CA GLY A 575 -41.50 -14.37 14.62
C GLY A 575 -40.29 -14.46 15.54
N PHE A 576 -39.19 -13.78 15.24
CA PHE A 576 -37.97 -13.75 16.07
C PHE A 576 -37.94 -12.60 17.08
N GLU A 577 -39.10 -12.10 17.53
CA GLU A 577 -39.16 -10.94 18.43
C GLU A 577 -38.44 -11.17 19.78
N GLN A 578 -38.51 -12.39 20.30
CA GLN A 578 -37.84 -12.78 21.55
C GLN A 578 -36.38 -13.19 21.35
N ASP A 579 -35.89 -13.23 20.11
CA ASP A 579 -34.52 -13.61 19.82
C ASP A 579 -33.53 -12.52 20.28
N ARG A 580 -32.41 -12.95 20.87
CA ARG A 580 -31.38 -12.05 21.40
C ARG A 580 -30.80 -11.13 20.32
N MET A 581 -30.61 -11.61 19.10
CA MET A 581 -30.11 -10.82 17.99
C MET A 581 -31.12 -9.72 17.61
N CYS A 582 -32.41 -10.05 17.55
CA CYS A 582 -33.46 -9.07 17.28
C CYS A 582 -33.52 -7.96 18.35
N GLN A 583 -33.37 -8.32 19.62
CA GLN A 583 -33.30 -7.36 20.73
C GLN A 583 -32.07 -6.46 20.63
N LEU A 584 -30.90 -7.03 20.32
CA LEU A 584 -29.67 -6.25 20.14
C LEU A 584 -29.77 -5.29 18.95
N LEU A 585 -30.29 -5.74 17.80
CA LEU A 585 -30.47 -4.90 16.62
C LEU A 585 -31.44 -3.75 16.88
N THR A 586 -32.52 -4.01 17.63
CA THR A 586 -33.48 -2.98 18.06
C THR A 586 -32.81 -1.88 18.91
N SER A 587 -31.82 -2.25 19.73
CA SER A 587 -31.15 -1.31 20.63
C SER A 587 -30.26 -0.29 19.89
N VAL A 588 -29.91 -0.55 18.62
CA VAL A 588 -29.08 0.34 17.81
C VAL A 588 -29.92 1.52 17.30
N ARG A 589 -29.68 2.70 17.89
CA ARG A 589 -30.36 3.96 17.54
C ARG A 589 -29.70 4.62 16.32
N HIS A 590 -30.53 5.22 15.46
CA HIS A 590 -30.10 5.99 14.28
C HIS A 590 -30.57 7.43 14.40
N LYS A 591 -29.82 8.40 13.87
CA LYS A 591 -30.24 9.81 13.79
C LYS A 591 -30.54 10.18 12.34
N SER A 592 -31.60 10.96 12.14
CA SER A 592 -31.94 11.53 10.83
C SER A 592 -31.11 12.80 10.60
N VAL A 593 -30.59 12.95 9.38
CA VAL A 593 -29.85 14.14 8.95
C VAL A 593 -30.54 14.73 7.74
N GLY A 594 -30.85 16.03 7.80
CA GLY A 594 -31.28 16.80 6.65
C GLY A 594 -30.07 17.40 5.96
N VAL A 595 -29.93 17.17 4.66
CA VAL A 595 -28.84 17.73 3.85
C VAL A 595 -29.39 18.86 3.00
N VAL A 596 -28.79 20.04 3.07
CA VAL A 596 -29.20 21.20 2.27
C VAL A 596 -28.04 21.72 1.44
N ASN A 597 -28.12 21.50 0.12
CA ASN A 597 -27.14 22.06 -0.81
C ASN A 597 -27.50 23.51 -1.15
N LEU A 598 -26.57 24.43 -0.90
CA LEU A 598 -26.70 25.85 -1.20
C LEU A 598 -25.73 26.24 -2.32
N CYS A 599 -26.28 26.81 -3.39
CA CYS A 599 -25.52 27.30 -4.53
C CYS A 599 -25.71 28.81 -4.67
N TYR A 600 -24.62 29.55 -4.52
CA TYR A 600 -24.59 31.00 -4.70
C TYR A 600 -24.06 31.35 -6.08
N GLU A 601 -24.53 32.45 -6.67
CA GLU A 601 -24.02 32.92 -7.96
C GLU A 601 -22.63 33.55 -7.85
N LYS A 602 -22.36 34.22 -6.72
CA LYS A 602 -21.07 34.79 -6.37
C LYS A 602 -20.27 33.83 -5.50
N ASP A 603 -18.95 33.93 -5.54
CA ASP A 603 -18.07 33.17 -4.65
C ASP A 603 -18.00 33.84 -3.26
N VAL A 604 -19.07 33.64 -2.48
CA VAL A 604 -19.22 34.20 -1.13
C VAL A 604 -18.14 33.72 -0.16
N LEU A 605 -17.53 32.56 -0.43
CA LEU A 605 -16.41 32.03 0.35
C LEU A 605 -15.15 32.88 0.16
N LYS A 606 -14.85 33.25 -1.08
CA LYS A 606 -13.73 34.14 -1.41
C LYS A 606 -13.94 35.54 -0.83
N GLU A 607 -15.15 36.09 -0.92
CA GLU A 607 -15.50 37.40 -0.34
C GLU A 607 -15.27 37.44 1.18
N ARG A 608 -15.66 36.38 1.89
CA ARG A 608 -15.44 36.24 3.35
C ARG A 608 -14.02 35.79 3.72
N ARG A 609 -13.14 35.56 2.73
CA ARG A 609 -11.78 35.02 2.90
C ARG A 609 -11.73 33.69 3.67
N TRP A 610 -12.80 32.91 3.57
CA TRP A 610 -12.85 31.57 4.16
C TRP A 610 -12.13 30.59 3.25
N ARG A 611 -11.22 29.79 3.80
CA ARG A 611 -10.42 28.82 3.06
C ARG A 611 -10.31 27.50 3.82
N GLY A 612 -10.90 26.43 3.32
CA GLY A 612 -10.85 25.12 3.96
C GLY A 612 -11.92 24.15 3.48
N ALA A 613 -12.08 23.08 4.26
CA ALA A 613 -13.07 22.04 4.00
C ALA A 613 -14.50 22.45 4.39
N GLY A 614 -14.62 23.39 5.32
CA GLY A 614 -15.87 23.65 6.02
C GLY A 614 -15.66 23.89 7.51
N TYR A 615 -16.77 23.90 8.25
CA TYR A 615 -16.77 23.96 9.71
C TYR A 615 -17.77 22.98 10.34
N PHE A 616 -17.48 22.58 11.58
CA PHE A 616 -18.44 21.86 12.43
C PHE A 616 -19.05 22.77 13.49
N VAL A 617 -20.26 22.44 13.93
CA VAL A 617 -21.01 23.19 14.93
C VAL A 617 -21.17 22.33 16.19
N GLY A 618 -20.63 22.83 17.30
CA GLY A 618 -20.79 22.19 18.61
C GLY A 618 -22.15 22.47 19.24
N SER A 619 -22.54 21.63 20.18
CA SER A 619 -23.76 21.78 21.00
C SER A 619 -23.80 23.09 21.80
N LEU A 620 -22.65 23.70 22.06
CA LEU A 620 -22.55 25.01 22.73
C LEU A 620 -22.97 26.20 21.84
N GLU A 621 -23.00 26.05 20.51
CA GLU A 621 -23.13 27.20 19.61
C GLU A 621 -24.55 27.62 19.26
N GLN A 622 -25.58 26.83 19.59
CA GLN A 622 -26.99 27.19 19.42
C GLN A 622 -27.91 26.05 19.89
N GLU A 623 -29.18 26.37 20.21
CA GLU A 623 -30.28 25.41 20.40
C GLU A 623 -30.78 24.77 19.09
N GLY A 624 -30.12 25.05 17.95
CA GLY A 624 -30.55 24.66 16.61
C GLY A 624 -29.96 23.32 16.10
N PRO A 625 -30.57 22.72 15.06
CA PRO A 625 -30.22 21.37 14.59
C PRO A 625 -28.96 21.31 13.71
N LEU A 626 -28.22 22.41 13.54
CA LEU A 626 -27.09 22.46 12.60
C LEU A 626 -25.90 21.63 13.10
N LEU A 627 -25.36 20.77 12.23
CA LEU A 627 -24.20 19.91 12.51
C LEU A 627 -22.90 20.51 11.98
N GLY A 628 -22.95 21.14 10.81
CA GLY A 628 -21.78 21.67 10.13
C GLY A 628 -22.12 22.32 8.81
N MET A 629 -21.10 22.72 8.07
CA MET A 629 -21.21 23.11 6.68
C MET A 629 -19.94 22.72 5.93
N SER A 630 -20.08 21.93 4.87
CA SER A 630 -19.04 21.61 3.90
C SER A 630 -18.93 22.72 2.85
N TRP A 631 -17.70 23.08 2.48
CA TRP A 631 -17.41 24.03 1.41
C TRP A 631 -17.03 23.28 0.13
N ASP A 632 -18.01 22.61 -0.47
CA ASP A 632 -17.81 21.65 -1.56
C ASP A 632 -17.05 22.25 -2.74
N SER A 633 -17.36 23.49 -3.07
CA SER A 633 -16.70 24.24 -4.14
C SER A 633 -15.21 24.54 -3.90
N GLN A 634 -14.73 24.45 -2.65
CA GLN A 634 -13.30 24.49 -2.34
C GLN A 634 -12.68 23.09 -2.22
N LEU A 635 -13.42 22.12 -1.69
CA LEU A 635 -12.97 20.73 -1.59
C LEU A 635 -12.84 20.05 -2.96
N PHE A 636 -13.82 20.23 -3.83
CA PHE A 636 -13.86 19.65 -5.17
C PHE A 636 -14.16 20.76 -6.19
N PRO A 637 -13.16 21.56 -6.60
CA PRO A 637 -13.35 22.63 -7.58
C PRO A 637 -13.96 22.13 -8.90
N ASP A 638 -13.63 20.91 -9.32
CA ASP A 638 -14.13 20.28 -10.54
C ASP A 638 -15.65 20.06 -10.53
N HIS A 639 -16.26 19.99 -9.34
CA HIS A 639 -17.70 19.78 -9.16
C HIS A 639 -18.52 21.07 -9.33
N ARG A 640 -17.88 22.22 -9.57
CA ARG A 640 -18.56 23.50 -9.80
C ARG A 640 -19.31 23.56 -11.14
N GLY A 641 -19.03 22.64 -12.07
CA GLY A 641 -19.60 22.68 -13.42
C GLY A 641 -19.29 24.01 -14.11
N ALA A 642 -20.32 24.66 -14.68
CA ALA A 642 -20.18 25.98 -15.30
C ALA A 642 -20.30 27.15 -14.30
N SER A 643 -20.47 26.89 -13.00
CA SER A 643 -20.66 27.93 -11.99
C SER A 643 -19.35 28.60 -11.60
N ARG A 644 -19.36 29.93 -11.57
CA ARG A 644 -18.28 30.74 -10.98
C ARG A 644 -18.52 31.06 -9.50
N GLY A 645 -19.67 30.67 -8.95
CA GLY A 645 -20.05 30.91 -7.57
C GLY A 645 -19.64 29.80 -6.61
N ALA A 646 -20.09 29.90 -5.36
CA ALA A 646 -19.80 28.92 -4.32
C ALA A 646 -20.94 27.91 -4.16
N CYS A 647 -20.59 26.63 -4.05
CA CYS A 647 -21.47 25.55 -3.61
C CYS A 647 -21.04 25.08 -2.21
N MET A 648 -22.03 24.86 -1.36
CA MET A 648 -21.86 24.47 0.05
C MET A 648 -22.95 23.47 0.43
N THR A 649 -22.66 22.61 1.38
CA THR A 649 -23.63 21.62 1.90
C THR A 649 -23.73 21.77 3.39
N LEU A 650 -24.93 22.07 3.88
CA LEU A 650 -25.28 22.15 5.30
C LEU A 650 -25.73 20.79 5.82
#